data_AF-A0A961BC97-F1
#
_entry.id   AF-A0A961BC97-F1
#
_cell.length_a   1.000
_cell.length_b   1.000
_cell.length_c   1.000
_cell.angle_alpha   90.00
_cell.angle_beta   90.00
_cell.angle_gamma   90.00
#
_symmetry.space_group_name_H-M   'P 1'
#
loop_
_entity.id
_entity.type
_entity.pdbx_description
1 polymer ?
#
loop_
_entity_poly.entity_id
_entity_poly.type
_entity_poly.pdbx_seq_one_letter_code
_entity_poly.pdbx_strand_id
1 'polypeptide(L)'
;MKTTCLTIILVCGVFLLAPRALQAADSPPVAELPKNGVFGVVSTGAPEAWMLDLAATGNVVVHCLVPDEEAVQRIGKAADKAGVGGKLIVESIPVQPLPYRENLLNCLLIERTEGIDLEAALKCVAPGGKLCVLEGKDWKVTGKQRPDGMDEWTHVYRDAGGNSGVSTDRLVGFPLGLRWNDDLPFNLRTNQENSNAWTNTRAIAVVDGRIYYVTNCARENLKRSAEEMASATETQDMYLIARDAWNGTQLWRRKLGPIFYGGLFYTARAPLVAMKDKVYAVDKERQLLELDGATGEIVRTFLPKHMTAHLLLADGVLVAASWKDGDRVGAPTGIDRRPLDMAVVEGSVEAFDLQSGTKLWETGRLVTSLREADGRVYLVERNGADDYELAKTMKAKRRGEEPAKADPRGVQRVVALDLHTGALRWDLGADKLGASPTDHLAVGVAGLGGLAVSVNTYAITSDGDGSGREAIWLDGASGSILVRKPNAGFPVLFENHIHLGGVAYDPRTGEASKVPGVNVGATVCTPQVYVNGITTNNRSSTYRVGGETRVFGAARGSCMFAAIPANGAFYTAQTYCACAPGTAPGFISFGPVGTEPTREELRAGASLTKGPAYGRQTGSGTEGWSSFMGNAARSNANPAAPVPAGKVHLEWQTRIAKPMTGGNIEGSWQDSLAGLTTAPVASGGHVFAADLHRRKMVMLGASDGKVIWERYLGGRVTTPPTIYGDLCLFGAGDGYVYALDKTDGSLAWKLRMASEDRRMVSYAQLESPWCAFSSVLVDDKGVAYASAGRSTAAESGIVIRAFQALTGEVLWSQVIAYPAGPKSDHTNDVMYLAGEQLHLMKTVMDRKTGEVIPDAWEDYEARLKEWNVARQKAVEENKPAPPRPKAPEGLAMHNQGIEGLASPNWTKLGDRRRRSTTFEELSGQVMAWDDTHIANQNQMVSRLGEEKPVLAKAGPGEQVTAVAMGKNAVVFGGGLFPEDGTTKGFVRIVDRSTGKEIGSRQFPAPLTFQGLAIADGKIYATFEDGELVCLGSE
;
A
#
# COMPACT_ATOMS: atom_id res chain seq x y z
N MET A 1 42.42 -19.16 -80.02
CA MET A 1 43.39 -20.29 -80.05
C MET A 1 44.18 -20.20 -78.76
N LYS A 2 44.00 -21.14 -77.81
CA LYS A 2 44.89 -22.30 -77.56
C LYS A 2 46.33 -21.80 -77.28
N THR A 3 46.99 -22.01 -76.13
CA THR A 3 46.98 -23.17 -75.22
C THR A 3 47.65 -22.80 -73.88
N THR A 4 47.11 -23.41 -72.83
CA THR A 4 47.58 -23.78 -71.48
C THR A 4 49.08 -23.74 -71.16
N CYS A 5 49.42 -23.32 -69.93
CA CYS A 5 50.39 -24.04 -69.10
C CYS A 5 50.00 -23.99 -67.61
N LEU A 6 49.98 -25.17 -66.99
CA LEU A 6 49.53 -25.49 -65.64
C LEU A 6 50.71 -25.37 -64.65
N THR A 7 50.51 -24.89 -63.42
CA THR A 7 51.29 -25.36 -62.26
C THR A 7 50.46 -25.25 -60.98
N ILE A 8 50.45 -26.35 -60.22
CA ILE A 8 49.67 -26.66 -59.01
C ILE A 8 50.34 -26.04 -57.78
N ILE A 9 49.56 -25.42 -56.87
CA ILE A 9 49.91 -25.32 -55.44
C ILE A 9 48.66 -25.59 -54.57
N LEU A 10 48.93 -26.38 -53.53
CA LEU A 10 48.07 -27.00 -52.51
C LEU A 10 46.98 -26.11 -51.87
N VAL A 11 45.85 -26.76 -51.61
CA VAL A 11 44.70 -26.29 -50.81
C VAL A 11 44.96 -26.56 -49.32
N CYS A 12 44.87 -25.52 -48.49
CA CYS A 12 44.49 -25.62 -47.08
C CYS A 12 43.28 -24.71 -46.88
N GLY A 13 42.11 -25.32 -46.62
CA GLY A 13 40.84 -24.62 -46.48
C GLY A 13 40.70 -23.94 -45.13
N VAL A 14 40.48 -22.63 -45.15
CA VAL A 14 39.88 -21.87 -44.05
C VAL A 14 38.41 -21.66 -44.40
N PHE A 15 37.51 -22.34 -43.70
CA PHE A 15 36.07 -22.06 -43.76
C PHE A 15 35.80 -20.73 -43.05
N LEU A 16 35.74 -19.63 -43.80
CA LEU A 16 35.11 -18.39 -43.37
C LEU A 16 33.59 -18.58 -43.38
N LEU A 17 33.01 -18.86 -42.22
CA LEU A 17 31.57 -18.72 -41.99
C LEU A 17 31.24 -17.22 -41.99
N ALA A 18 30.71 -16.73 -43.10
CA ALA A 18 30.04 -15.44 -43.13
C ALA A 18 28.81 -15.48 -42.20
N PRO A 19 28.56 -14.48 -41.35
CA PRO A 19 27.35 -14.43 -40.56
C PRO A 19 26.15 -14.36 -41.51
N ARG A 20 25.23 -15.33 -41.40
CA ARG A 20 23.89 -15.23 -41.99
C ARG A 20 23.26 -13.95 -41.45
N ALA A 21 22.92 -13.01 -42.34
CA ALA A 21 22.05 -11.90 -41.98
C ALA A 21 20.73 -12.48 -41.47
N LEU A 22 20.46 -12.36 -40.17
CA LEU A 22 19.11 -12.56 -39.62
C LEU A 22 18.22 -11.51 -40.29
N GLN A 23 17.18 -11.94 -40.99
CA GLN A 23 16.09 -11.04 -41.39
C GLN A 23 15.41 -10.52 -40.13
N ALA A 24 15.11 -9.22 -40.09
CA ALA A 24 14.39 -8.59 -38.98
C ALA A 24 13.04 -9.27 -38.75
N ALA A 25 12.71 -9.51 -37.48
CA ALA A 25 11.39 -10.00 -37.05
C ALA A 25 10.33 -8.91 -37.26
N ASP A 26 9.07 -9.32 -37.47
CA ASP A 26 7.98 -8.35 -37.52
C ASP A 26 7.70 -7.80 -36.11
N SER A 27 7.22 -6.55 -36.05
CA SER A 27 6.79 -5.96 -34.78
C SER A 27 5.66 -6.81 -34.16
N PRO A 28 5.57 -6.90 -32.82
CA PRO A 28 4.47 -7.60 -32.19
C PRO A 28 3.12 -7.01 -32.61
N PRO A 29 2.02 -7.77 -32.47
CA PRO A 29 0.69 -7.32 -32.87
C PRO A 29 0.15 -6.28 -31.88
N VAL A 30 0.74 -5.08 -31.86
CA VAL A 30 0.49 -4.02 -30.86
C VAL A 30 -0.99 -3.67 -30.77
N ALA A 31 -1.72 -3.72 -31.88
CA ALA A 31 -3.17 -3.46 -31.93
C ALA A 31 -4.02 -4.48 -31.15
N GLU A 32 -3.52 -5.70 -30.95
CA GLU A 32 -4.21 -6.78 -30.22
C GLU A 32 -3.80 -6.87 -28.74
N LEU A 33 -2.78 -6.10 -28.32
CA LEU A 33 -2.28 -6.11 -26.96
C LEU A 33 -3.21 -5.35 -26.00
N PRO A 34 -3.27 -5.75 -24.72
CA PRO A 34 -3.93 -4.95 -23.69
C PRO A 34 -3.38 -3.51 -23.64
N LYS A 35 -4.25 -2.53 -23.40
CA LYS A 35 -3.84 -1.11 -23.33
C LYS A 35 -3.33 -0.67 -21.95
N ASN A 36 -3.52 -1.50 -20.93
CA ASN A 36 -3.24 -1.19 -19.53
C ASN A 36 -2.52 -2.35 -18.84
N GLY A 37 -1.77 -2.03 -17.79
CA GLY A 37 -1.27 -2.99 -16.82
C GLY A 37 0.19 -3.38 -17.01
N VAL A 38 0.54 -4.63 -16.72
CA VAL A 38 1.95 -5.07 -16.67
C VAL A 38 2.28 -6.03 -17.81
N PHE A 39 3.39 -5.74 -18.47
CA PHE A 39 3.90 -6.46 -19.63
C PHE A 39 5.25 -7.09 -19.26
N GLY A 40 5.40 -8.39 -19.48
CA GLY A 40 6.69 -9.06 -19.46
C GLY A 40 7.21 -9.19 -20.88
N VAL A 41 8.51 -9.01 -21.07
CA VAL A 41 9.20 -9.23 -22.35
C VAL A 41 10.42 -10.09 -22.09
N VAL A 42 10.59 -11.18 -22.82
CA VAL A 42 11.85 -11.93 -22.87
C VAL A 42 12.53 -11.58 -24.18
N SER A 43 13.56 -10.73 -24.10
CA SER A 43 14.15 -10.08 -25.26
C SER A 43 15.48 -10.68 -25.70
N THR A 44 15.82 -10.45 -26.97
CA THR A 44 17.15 -10.65 -27.54
C THR A 44 18.20 -9.65 -27.04
N GLY A 45 17.79 -8.53 -26.42
CA GLY A 45 18.69 -7.53 -25.84
C GLY A 45 18.87 -6.25 -26.68
N ALA A 46 18.11 -6.09 -27.76
CA ALA A 46 18.08 -4.86 -28.56
C ALA A 46 16.96 -3.91 -28.10
N PRO A 47 17.19 -2.57 -28.09
CA PRO A 47 16.13 -1.61 -27.84
C PRO A 47 15.24 -1.46 -29.09
N GLU A 48 14.13 -2.17 -29.11
CA GLU A 48 13.17 -2.11 -30.22
C GLU A 48 12.22 -0.92 -30.10
N ALA A 49 11.87 -0.32 -31.24
CA ALA A 49 10.98 0.85 -31.30
C ALA A 49 9.61 0.56 -30.65
N TRP A 50 9.05 -0.62 -30.90
CA TRP A 50 7.75 -1.01 -30.35
C TRP A 50 7.73 -1.05 -28.82
N MET A 51 8.86 -1.39 -28.16
CA MET A 51 8.93 -1.40 -26.69
C MET A 51 8.86 0.01 -26.13
N LEU A 52 9.57 0.94 -26.76
CA LEU A 52 9.59 2.35 -26.39
C LEU A 52 8.22 3.00 -26.66
N ASP A 53 7.62 2.72 -27.82
CA ASP A 53 6.31 3.23 -28.20
C ASP A 53 5.21 2.69 -27.29
N LEU A 54 5.26 1.40 -26.93
CA LEU A 54 4.33 0.78 -25.99
C LEU A 54 4.42 1.43 -24.61
N ALA A 55 5.64 1.66 -24.09
CA ALA A 55 5.85 2.35 -22.82
C ALA A 55 5.47 3.84 -22.86
N ALA A 56 5.59 4.49 -24.02
CA ALA A 56 5.25 5.91 -24.20
C ALA A 56 3.75 6.15 -24.32
N THR A 57 3.05 5.29 -25.06
CA THR A 57 1.64 5.50 -25.45
C THR A 57 0.66 4.68 -24.61
N GLY A 58 1.09 3.55 -24.06
CA GLY A 58 0.27 2.70 -23.20
C GLY A 58 0.23 3.19 -21.76
N ASN A 59 -0.85 2.82 -21.06
CA ASN A 59 -0.92 2.93 -19.59
C ASN A 59 -0.33 1.65 -18.98
N VAL A 60 0.93 1.35 -19.33
CA VAL A 60 1.59 0.08 -19.04
C VAL A 60 2.96 0.25 -18.41
N VAL A 61 3.40 -0.79 -17.71
CA VAL A 61 4.78 -0.99 -17.25
C VAL A 61 5.31 -2.23 -17.95
N VAL A 62 6.46 -2.10 -18.60
CA VAL A 62 7.12 -3.16 -19.35
C VAL A 62 8.34 -3.63 -18.56
N HIS A 63 8.42 -4.93 -18.27
CA HIS A 63 9.57 -5.58 -17.66
C HIS A 63 10.26 -6.47 -18.69
N CYS A 64 11.44 -6.03 -19.12
CA CYS A 64 12.23 -6.66 -20.17
C CYS A 64 13.39 -7.47 -19.56
N LEU A 65 13.33 -8.79 -19.71
CA LEU A 65 14.38 -9.73 -19.35
C LEU A 65 15.35 -9.87 -20.52
N VAL A 66 16.63 -9.56 -20.29
CA VAL A 66 17.68 -9.52 -21.31
C VAL A 66 18.81 -10.52 -21.00
N PRO A 67 19.61 -10.93 -22.00
CA PRO A 67 20.68 -11.92 -21.81
C PRO A 67 21.84 -11.45 -20.93
N ASP A 68 22.13 -10.16 -20.90
CA ASP A 68 23.34 -9.63 -20.25
C ASP A 68 23.18 -8.19 -19.73
N GLU A 69 24.14 -7.81 -18.89
CA GLU A 69 24.21 -6.49 -18.24
C GLU A 69 24.50 -5.35 -19.21
N GLU A 70 25.09 -5.60 -20.39
CA GLU A 70 25.31 -4.56 -21.40
C GLU A 70 23.99 -4.18 -22.09
N ALA A 71 23.13 -5.16 -22.35
CA ALA A 71 21.78 -4.95 -22.83
C ALA A 71 20.94 -4.14 -21.83
N VAL A 72 21.08 -4.37 -20.52
CA VAL A 72 20.44 -3.54 -19.47
C VAL A 72 20.82 -2.07 -19.66
N GLN A 73 22.12 -1.76 -19.79
CA GLN A 73 22.57 -0.37 -19.96
C GLN A 73 22.09 0.24 -21.28
N ARG A 74 22.12 -0.54 -22.36
CA ARG A 74 21.74 -0.09 -23.71
C ARG A 74 20.25 0.25 -23.78
N ILE A 75 19.38 -0.63 -23.31
CA ILE A 75 17.93 -0.42 -23.32
C ILE A 75 17.53 0.64 -22.29
N GLY A 76 18.11 0.62 -21.08
CA GLY A 76 17.86 1.65 -20.07
C GLY A 76 18.16 3.06 -20.59
N LYS A 77 19.32 3.25 -21.23
CA LYS A 77 19.70 4.53 -21.85
C LYS A 77 18.75 4.95 -22.98
N ALA A 78 18.29 4.00 -23.80
CA ALA A 78 17.31 4.28 -24.84
C ALA A 78 15.96 4.71 -24.25
N ALA A 79 15.52 4.04 -23.18
CA ALA A 79 14.29 4.35 -22.45
C ALA A 79 14.33 5.74 -21.81
N ASP A 80 15.44 6.09 -21.15
CA ASP A 80 15.65 7.42 -20.57
C ASP A 80 15.62 8.51 -21.64
N LYS A 81 16.31 8.29 -22.77
CA LYS A 81 16.31 9.22 -23.91
C LYS A 81 14.91 9.40 -24.51
N ALA A 82 14.12 8.34 -24.56
CA ALA A 82 12.73 8.37 -25.03
C ALA A 82 11.73 8.91 -23.98
N GLY A 83 12.17 9.21 -22.75
CA GLY A 83 11.30 9.71 -21.68
C GLY A 83 10.47 8.64 -20.97
N VAL A 84 10.71 7.35 -21.25
CA VAL A 84 9.96 6.21 -20.71
C VAL A 84 10.74 5.37 -19.68
N GLY A 85 11.93 5.84 -19.28
CA GLY A 85 12.85 5.15 -18.37
C GLY A 85 12.24 4.69 -17.05
N GLY A 86 11.11 5.23 -16.59
CA GLY A 86 10.39 4.72 -15.42
C GLY A 86 9.43 3.55 -15.69
N LYS A 87 8.93 3.45 -16.92
CA LYS A 87 7.95 2.45 -17.39
C LYS A 87 8.59 1.23 -18.04
N LEU A 88 9.82 1.34 -18.55
CA LEU A 88 10.58 0.22 -19.10
C LEU A 88 11.66 -0.23 -18.10
N ILE A 89 11.35 -1.29 -17.36
CA ILE A 89 12.24 -1.97 -16.41
C ILE A 89 13.05 -2.99 -17.20
N VAL A 90 14.36 -3.06 -16.99
CA VAL A 90 15.24 -3.99 -17.72
C VAL A 90 16.11 -4.74 -16.73
N GLU A 91 16.08 -6.07 -16.79
CA GLU A 91 16.80 -6.95 -15.88
C GLU A 91 17.57 -8.04 -16.62
N SER A 92 18.81 -8.31 -16.18
CA SER A 92 19.60 -9.45 -16.62
C SER A 92 19.56 -10.55 -15.55
N ILE A 93 18.58 -11.44 -15.67
CA ILE A 93 18.34 -12.57 -14.76
C ILE A 93 18.00 -13.85 -15.56
N PRO A 94 18.12 -15.04 -14.96
CA PRO A 94 17.66 -16.27 -15.59
C PRO A 94 16.17 -16.20 -15.97
N VAL A 95 15.83 -16.74 -17.14
CA VAL A 95 14.43 -16.76 -17.65
C VAL A 95 13.67 -18.04 -17.29
N GLN A 96 14.33 -18.98 -16.60
CA GLN A 96 13.72 -20.22 -16.12
C GLN A 96 14.19 -20.52 -14.69
N PRO A 97 13.27 -20.66 -13.71
CA PRO A 97 11.85 -20.30 -13.84
C PRO A 97 11.69 -18.80 -14.16
N LEU A 98 10.59 -18.44 -14.83
CA LEU A 98 10.23 -17.03 -14.98
C LEU A 98 9.99 -16.40 -13.60
N PRO A 99 10.38 -15.14 -13.38
CA PRO A 99 10.34 -14.52 -12.06
C PRO A 99 8.93 -14.09 -11.64
N TYR A 100 7.90 -14.34 -12.45
CA TYR A 100 6.58 -13.76 -12.23
C TYR A 100 5.68 -14.68 -11.41
N ARG A 101 4.95 -14.10 -10.46
CA ARG A 101 3.83 -14.79 -9.81
C ARG A 101 2.74 -15.12 -10.82
N GLU A 102 1.97 -16.17 -10.52
CA GLU A 102 0.82 -16.54 -11.33
C GLU A 102 -0.14 -15.36 -11.49
N ASN A 103 -0.71 -15.21 -12.68
CA ASN A 103 -1.65 -14.15 -13.04
C ASN A 103 -1.12 -12.70 -12.97
N LEU A 104 0.18 -12.45 -12.80
CA LEU A 104 0.70 -11.08 -12.65
C LEU A 104 0.61 -10.24 -13.93
N LEU A 105 0.89 -10.84 -15.09
CA LEU A 105 1.12 -10.12 -16.35
C LEU A 105 -0.16 -10.00 -17.20
N ASN A 106 -0.55 -8.80 -17.61
CA ASN A 106 -1.58 -8.64 -18.64
C ASN A 106 -1.10 -9.16 -20.00
N CYS A 107 0.21 -9.07 -20.26
CA CYS A 107 0.81 -9.66 -21.45
C CYS A 107 2.23 -10.15 -21.20
N LEU A 108 2.61 -11.26 -21.83
CA LEU A 108 3.99 -11.76 -21.86
C LEU A 108 4.41 -11.94 -23.33
N LEU A 109 5.43 -11.20 -23.76
CA LEU A 109 6.04 -11.32 -25.09
C LEU A 109 7.34 -12.09 -24.99
N ILE A 110 7.52 -13.12 -25.82
CA ILE A 110 8.72 -13.96 -25.83
C ILE A 110 9.34 -13.89 -27.23
N GLU A 111 10.43 -13.14 -27.35
CA GLU A 111 11.25 -13.09 -28.58
C GLU A 111 12.17 -14.32 -28.68
N ARG A 112 12.68 -14.78 -27.53
CA ARG A 112 13.64 -15.90 -27.43
C ARG A 112 13.00 -17.07 -26.69
N THR A 113 12.62 -18.12 -27.41
CA THR A 113 11.90 -19.27 -26.83
C THR A 113 12.80 -20.32 -26.19
N GLU A 114 14.11 -20.30 -26.45
CA GLU A 114 15.03 -21.32 -25.96
C GLU A 114 15.05 -21.38 -24.43
N GLY A 115 14.75 -22.56 -23.89
CA GLY A 115 14.79 -22.84 -22.46
C GLY A 115 13.59 -22.31 -21.66
N ILE A 116 12.53 -21.84 -22.32
CA ILE A 116 11.32 -21.33 -21.64
C ILE A 116 10.22 -22.38 -21.64
N ASP A 117 9.68 -22.66 -20.46
CA ASP A 117 8.46 -23.43 -20.30
C ASP A 117 7.23 -22.54 -20.63
N LEU A 118 6.61 -22.79 -21.78
CA LEU A 118 5.45 -22.03 -22.25
C LEU A 118 4.19 -22.26 -21.40
N GLU A 119 4.07 -23.40 -20.71
CA GLU A 119 2.95 -23.65 -19.80
C GLU A 119 3.12 -22.81 -18.54
N ALA A 120 4.34 -22.79 -17.98
CA ALA A 120 4.68 -21.90 -16.86
C ALA A 120 4.52 -20.42 -17.26
N ALA A 121 4.92 -20.05 -18.47
CA ALA A 121 4.73 -18.70 -19.01
C ALA A 121 3.25 -18.29 -19.06
N LEU A 122 2.35 -19.18 -19.51
CA LEU A 122 0.91 -18.91 -19.52
C LEU A 122 0.33 -18.79 -18.09
N LYS A 123 0.90 -19.49 -17.11
CA LYS A 123 0.51 -19.34 -15.69
C LYS A 123 0.82 -17.94 -15.16
N CYS A 124 1.92 -17.32 -15.58
CA CYS A 124 2.26 -15.93 -15.24
C CYS A 124 1.30 -14.89 -15.83
N VAL A 125 0.63 -15.20 -16.94
CA VAL A 125 -0.34 -14.31 -17.58
C VAL A 125 -1.65 -14.26 -16.79
N ALA A 126 -2.25 -13.09 -16.64
CA ALA A 126 -3.54 -12.85 -15.99
C ALA A 126 -4.69 -13.43 -16.82
N PRO A 127 -5.80 -13.87 -16.19
CA PRO A 127 -7.05 -14.14 -16.91
C PRO A 127 -7.45 -12.98 -17.83
N GLY A 128 -7.78 -13.30 -19.09
CA GLY A 128 -8.05 -12.32 -20.15
C GLY A 128 -6.79 -11.72 -20.81
N GLY A 129 -5.60 -11.97 -20.25
CA GLY A 129 -4.31 -11.54 -20.77
C GLY A 129 -3.81 -12.37 -21.96
N LYS A 130 -2.68 -11.94 -22.52
CA LYS A 130 -2.11 -12.50 -23.77
C LYS A 130 -0.68 -13.01 -23.59
N LEU A 131 -0.41 -14.24 -24.00
CA LEU A 131 0.93 -14.76 -24.24
C LEU A 131 1.24 -14.64 -25.73
N CYS A 132 2.26 -13.88 -26.08
CA CYS A 132 2.72 -13.64 -27.45
C CYS A 132 4.10 -14.28 -27.62
N VAL A 133 4.22 -15.24 -28.52
CA VAL A 133 5.48 -15.97 -28.78
C VAL A 133 5.91 -15.74 -30.22
N LEU A 134 7.16 -15.29 -30.41
CA LEU A 134 7.73 -15.14 -31.74
C LEU A 134 8.14 -16.51 -32.28
N GLU A 135 7.49 -16.95 -33.37
CA GLU A 135 7.77 -18.19 -34.07
C GLU A 135 8.30 -17.86 -35.48
N GLY A 136 9.62 -17.90 -35.66
CA GLY A 136 10.26 -17.45 -36.91
C GLY A 136 10.18 -15.94 -37.07
N LYS A 137 9.20 -15.44 -37.84
CA LYS A 137 8.92 -14.00 -37.99
C LYS A 137 7.54 -13.60 -37.46
N ASP A 138 6.67 -14.58 -37.26
CA ASP A 138 5.27 -14.35 -36.93
C ASP A 138 5.05 -14.45 -35.41
N TRP A 139 4.16 -13.62 -34.89
CA TRP A 139 3.77 -13.66 -33.49
C TRP A 139 2.53 -14.53 -33.29
N LYS A 140 2.67 -15.59 -32.51
CA LYS A 140 1.55 -16.42 -32.07
C LYS A 140 0.96 -15.88 -30.78
N VAL A 141 -0.32 -15.51 -30.81
CA VAL A 141 -1.04 -14.95 -29.66
C VAL A 141 -1.95 -16.00 -29.03
N THR A 142 -1.77 -16.26 -27.73
CA THR A 142 -2.60 -17.15 -26.91
C THR A 142 -3.27 -16.36 -25.79
N GLY A 143 -4.60 -16.40 -25.72
CA GLY A 143 -5.36 -15.76 -24.62
C GLY A 143 -5.59 -16.70 -23.44
N LYS A 144 -5.35 -16.23 -22.21
CA LYS A 144 -5.66 -17.02 -21.01
C LYS A 144 -7.12 -16.90 -20.63
N GLN A 145 -7.81 -18.03 -20.49
CA GLN A 145 -9.19 -18.07 -20.02
C GLN A 145 -9.26 -17.82 -18.50
N ARG A 146 -10.37 -17.24 -18.05
CA ARG A 146 -10.67 -17.11 -16.62
C ARG A 146 -10.95 -18.51 -16.06
N PRO A 147 -10.21 -18.97 -15.03
CA PRO A 147 -10.48 -20.25 -14.40
C PRO A 147 -11.88 -20.32 -13.80
N ASP A 148 -12.50 -21.50 -13.88
CA ASP A 148 -13.75 -21.79 -13.18
C ASP A 148 -13.55 -21.70 -11.66
N GLY A 149 -14.61 -21.28 -10.96
CA GLY A 149 -14.60 -21.20 -9.49
C GLY A 149 -13.99 -19.93 -8.90
N MET A 150 -13.63 -18.93 -9.71
CA MET A 150 -13.38 -17.58 -9.20
C MET A 150 -14.69 -16.84 -8.93
N ASP A 151 -14.80 -16.20 -7.78
CA ASP A 151 -15.98 -15.39 -7.43
C ASP A 151 -15.82 -13.93 -7.85
N GLU A 152 -16.94 -13.21 -7.89
CA GLU A 152 -17.03 -11.78 -8.14
C GLU A 152 -17.96 -11.10 -7.15
N TRP A 153 -17.71 -9.81 -6.93
CA TRP A 153 -18.42 -8.98 -5.98
C TRP A 153 -18.97 -7.76 -6.73
N THR A 154 -20.14 -7.92 -7.33
CA THR A 154 -20.84 -6.86 -8.06
C THR A 154 -21.36 -5.75 -7.14
N HIS A 155 -21.61 -6.09 -5.88
CA HIS A 155 -22.15 -5.20 -4.87
C HIS A 155 -21.25 -5.15 -3.64
N VAL A 156 -21.44 -4.09 -2.86
CA VAL A 156 -20.84 -3.90 -1.53
C VAL A 156 -21.13 -5.06 -0.56
N TYR A 157 -22.20 -5.83 -0.80
CA TYR A 157 -22.54 -7.05 -0.06
C TYR A 157 -22.42 -8.31 -0.95
N ARG A 158 -21.38 -8.38 -1.78
CA ARG A 158 -21.12 -9.40 -2.82
C ARG A 158 -22.05 -9.32 -4.02
N ASP A 159 -23.35 -9.47 -3.83
CA ASP A 159 -24.35 -9.52 -4.89
C ASP A 159 -25.65 -8.79 -4.50
N ALA A 160 -26.64 -8.78 -5.41
CA ALA A 160 -27.95 -8.17 -5.16
C ALA A 160 -28.72 -8.84 -4.01
N GLY A 161 -28.45 -10.13 -3.77
CA GLY A 161 -28.98 -10.90 -2.64
C GLY A 161 -28.31 -10.53 -1.31
N GLY A 162 -27.15 -9.88 -1.33
CA GLY A 162 -26.46 -9.32 -0.17
C GLY A 162 -25.70 -10.33 0.68
N ASN A 163 -25.20 -11.40 0.07
CA ASN A 163 -24.52 -12.51 0.73
C ASN A 163 -23.06 -12.18 1.15
N SER A 164 -22.84 -11.09 1.89
CA SER A 164 -21.49 -10.57 2.18
C SER A 164 -20.62 -11.43 3.10
N GLY A 165 -21.19 -12.43 3.76
CA GLY A 165 -20.47 -13.30 4.70
C GLY A 165 -19.78 -14.50 4.06
N VAL A 166 -20.01 -14.74 2.77
CA VAL A 166 -19.54 -15.93 2.07
C VAL A 166 -19.10 -15.57 0.65
N SER A 167 -17.98 -16.12 0.20
CA SER A 167 -17.56 -16.13 -1.20
C SER A 167 -17.61 -17.55 -1.74
N THR A 168 -17.99 -17.70 -3.01
CA THR A 168 -17.97 -19.00 -3.71
C THR A 168 -16.63 -19.27 -4.39
N ASP A 169 -15.61 -18.45 -4.12
CA ASP A 169 -14.28 -18.62 -4.69
C ASP A 169 -13.65 -19.92 -4.18
N ARG A 170 -13.13 -20.73 -5.09
CA ARG A 170 -12.52 -22.05 -4.82
C ARG A 170 -11.00 -22.05 -4.99
N LEU A 171 -10.43 -20.92 -5.41
CA LEU A 171 -9.00 -20.79 -5.73
C LEU A 171 -8.23 -20.07 -4.62
N VAL A 172 -8.92 -19.34 -3.74
CA VAL A 172 -8.33 -18.83 -2.50
C VAL A 172 -7.89 -19.98 -1.60
N GLY A 173 -6.66 -19.93 -1.08
CA GLY A 173 -6.00 -21.02 -0.36
C GLY A 173 -4.69 -20.58 0.31
N PHE A 174 -4.19 -21.37 1.26
CA PHE A 174 -2.89 -21.18 1.90
C PHE A 174 -1.78 -21.97 1.17
N PRO A 175 -0.51 -21.53 1.24
CA PRO A 175 0.00 -20.36 1.98
C PRO A 175 -0.32 -19.02 1.29
N LEU A 176 -0.58 -17.98 2.09
CA LEU A 176 -0.89 -16.63 1.62
C LEU A 176 0.38 -15.78 1.50
N GLY A 177 0.48 -14.99 0.43
CA GLY A 177 1.52 -13.97 0.26
C GLY A 177 1.02 -12.75 -0.51
N LEU A 178 1.80 -11.67 -0.49
CA LEU A 178 1.43 -10.41 -1.16
C LEU A 178 1.40 -10.62 -2.69
N ARG A 179 0.35 -10.14 -3.34
CA ARG A 179 0.26 -10.12 -4.82
C ARG A 179 0.63 -8.75 -5.35
N TRP A 180 0.07 -7.70 -4.76
CA TRP A 180 0.42 -6.31 -5.04
C TRP A 180 -0.01 -5.36 -3.93
N ASN A 181 0.60 -4.17 -3.90
CA ASN A 181 0.18 -3.05 -3.04
C ASN A 181 0.32 -1.71 -3.77
N ASP A 182 -0.61 -0.78 -3.56
CA ASP A 182 -0.63 0.55 -4.21
C ASP A 182 -1.49 1.54 -3.40
N ASP A 183 -1.65 2.78 -3.85
CA ASP A 183 -2.44 3.85 -3.24
C ASP A 183 -1.79 4.43 -1.95
N LEU A 184 -2.34 5.54 -1.44
CA LEU A 184 -1.75 6.23 -0.29
C LEU A 184 -1.45 5.26 0.86
N PRO A 185 -0.26 5.32 1.47
CA PRO A 185 0.17 4.30 2.42
C PRO A 185 -0.67 4.27 3.70
N PHE A 186 -1.48 5.30 4.00
CA PHE A 186 -2.20 5.52 5.26
C PHE A 186 -3.65 5.99 5.04
N ASN A 187 -4.43 6.00 6.12
CA ASN A 187 -5.79 6.56 6.14
C ASN A 187 -5.79 8.07 6.41
N LEU A 188 -6.70 8.80 5.77
CA LEU A 188 -7.00 10.21 6.08
C LEU A 188 -8.07 10.41 7.18
N ARG A 189 -7.71 10.66 8.45
CA ARG A 189 -8.50 11.33 9.51
C ARG A 189 -9.29 12.56 9.01
N THR A 190 -10.46 12.79 9.57
CA THR A 190 -11.11 14.11 9.57
C THR A 190 -11.12 14.66 11.00
N ASN A 191 -11.34 15.95 11.16
CA ASN A 191 -10.92 16.72 12.32
C ASN A 191 -11.99 16.69 13.42
N GLN A 192 -11.51 16.84 14.67
CA GLN A 192 -12.23 17.22 15.90
C GLN A 192 -12.61 16.18 16.95
N GLU A 193 -12.65 14.88 16.69
CA GLU A 193 -12.71 13.90 17.79
C GLU A 193 -11.82 12.70 17.45
N ASN A 194 -11.28 12.03 18.47
CA ASN A 194 -10.37 10.87 18.37
C ASN A 194 -10.92 9.64 17.60
N SER A 195 -11.94 9.81 16.76
CA SER A 195 -12.72 8.76 16.13
C SER A 195 -12.40 8.48 14.67
N ASN A 196 -11.39 9.06 14.01
CA ASN A 196 -11.09 8.74 12.59
C ASN A 196 -9.72 8.08 12.31
N ALA A 197 -9.35 7.08 13.12
CA ALA A 197 -8.29 6.12 12.82
C ALA A 197 -8.75 4.92 11.95
N TRP A 198 -9.89 5.02 11.26
CA TRP A 198 -10.56 3.91 10.54
C TRP A 198 -10.33 3.96 9.03
N THR A 199 -10.80 2.93 8.32
CA THR A 199 -10.68 2.85 6.85
C THR A 199 -11.48 3.96 6.15
N ASN A 200 -10.86 4.54 5.13
CA ASN A 200 -11.38 5.66 4.37
C ASN A 200 -12.04 5.26 3.05
N THR A 201 -11.80 4.02 2.62
CA THR A 201 -12.50 3.41 1.50
C THR A 201 -13.92 3.07 1.95
N ARG A 202 -14.93 3.58 1.25
CA ARG A 202 -16.36 3.53 1.58
C ARG A 202 -17.13 2.42 0.88
N ALA A 203 -16.62 1.93 -0.23
CA ALA A 203 -17.24 0.84 -0.98
C ALA A 203 -16.20 0.15 -1.86
N ILE A 204 -16.40 -1.15 -2.12
CA ILE A 204 -15.61 -1.93 -3.06
C ILE A 204 -16.55 -2.83 -3.86
N ALA A 205 -16.28 -2.95 -5.16
CA ALA A 205 -16.81 -3.98 -6.06
C ALA A 205 -15.64 -4.60 -6.84
N VAL A 206 -15.70 -5.91 -7.12
CA VAL A 206 -14.66 -6.67 -7.83
C VAL A 206 -15.32 -7.50 -8.93
N VAL A 207 -15.20 -7.08 -10.19
CA VAL A 207 -15.90 -7.68 -11.34
C VAL A 207 -15.02 -7.58 -12.58
N ASP A 208 -15.05 -8.60 -13.44
CA ASP A 208 -14.35 -8.64 -14.73
C ASP A 208 -12.85 -8.32 -14.61
N GLY A 209 -12.20 -8.86 -13.57
CA GLY A 209 -10.78 -8.63 -13.32
C GLY A 209 -10.44 -7.17 -12.97
N ARG A 210 -11.43 -6.37 -12.57
CA ARG A 210 -11.26 -4.99 -12.09
C ARG A 210 -11.75 -4.83 -10.66
N ILE A 211 -11.16 -3.87 -9.96
CA ILE A 211 -11.59 -3.44 -8.63
C ILE A 211 -12.05 -2.00 -8.75
N TYR A 212 -13.26 -1.72 -8.30
CA TYR A 212 -13.81 -0.38 -8.17
C TYR A 212 -13.95 -0.06 -6.71
N TYR A 213 -13.48 1.10 -6.27
CA TYR A 213 -13.66 1.51 -4.89
C TYR A 213 -13.77 3.03 -4.74
N VAL A 214 -14.58 3.44 -3.76
CA VAL A 214 -14.79 4.85 -3.42
C VAL A 214 -13.96 5.18 -2.19
N THR A 215 -13.10 6.20 -2.24
CA THR A 215 -12.25 6.57 -1.10
C THR A 215 -11.96 8.07 -1.08
N ASN A 216 -11.77 8.63 0.11
CA ASN A 216 -11.14 9.95 0.30
C ASN A 216 -9.63 9.84 0.50
N CYS A 217 -9.03 8.66 0.59
CA CYS A 217 -7.57 8.47 0.59
C CYS A 217 -6.95 8.74 -0.77
N ALA A 218 -6.96 10.00 -1.19
CA ALA A 218 -6.38 10.46 -2.43
C ALA A 218 -5.34 11.55 -2.13
N ARG A 219 -4.22 11.54 -2.85
CA ARG A 219 -3.10 12.49 -2.64
C ARG A 219 -3.56 13.95 -2.78
N GLU A 220 -4.56 14.19 -3.62
CA GLU A 220 -5.18 15.49 -3.86
C GLU A 220 -5.78 16.08 -2.57
N ASN A 221 -6.20 15.24 -1.62
CA ASN A 221 -6.70 15.68 -0.32
C ASN A 221 -5.57 16.01 0.69
N LEU A 222 -4.29 15.86 0.34
CA LEU A 222 -3.15 16.22 1.21
C LEU A 222 -2.81 17.72 1.19
N LYS A 223 -3.32 18.50 0.23
CA LYS A 223 -2.94 19.91 0.02
C LYS A 223 -3.71 20.92 0.88
N ARG A 224 -4.63 20.48 1.74
CA ARG A 224 -5.52 21.37 2.50
C ARG A 224 -4.85 21.87 3.78
N SER A 225 -5.12 23.10 4.20
CA SER A 225 -4.57 23.67 5.43
C SER A 225 -5.14 23.02 6.70
N ALA A 226 -4.47 23.30 7.82
CA ALA A 226 -4.86 22.93 9.17
C ALA A 226 -6.30 23.33 9.47
N GLU A 227 -6.59 24.57 9.10
CA GLU A 227 -7.80 25.33 9.38
C GLU A 227 -8.92 24.92 8.42
N GLU A 228 -8.60 24.74 7.13
CA GLU A 228 -9.52 24.18 6.12
C GLU A 228 -10.03 22.81 6.57
N MET A 229 -9.10 21.93 6.98
CA MET A 229 -9.43 20.64 7.53
C MET A 229 -10.19 20.76 8.86
N ALA A 230 -9.81 21.68 9.76
CA ALA A 230 -10.37 21.82 11.11
C ALA A 230 -11.76 22.47 11.14
N SER A 231 -12.09 23.24 10.11
CA SER A 231 -13.43 23.72 9.86
C SER A 231 -14.30 22.52 9.46
N ALA A 232 -15.15 22.03 10.37
CA ALA A 232 -16.03 20.88 10.14
C ALA A 232 -17.04 21.06 8.95
N THR A 233 -16.93 22.17 8.24
CA THR A 233 -17.69 22.59 7.07
C THR A 233 -17.08 22.13 5.74
N GLU A 234 -15.77 21.88 5.65
CA GLU A 234 -15.13 21.42 4.41
C GLU A 234 -14.94 19.90 4.40
N THR A 235 -15.70 19.21 3.56
CA THR A 235 -15.56 17.75 3.42
C THR A 235 -14.47 17.43 2.40
N GLN A 236 -13.67 16.40 2.70
CA GLN A 236 -12.67 15.89 1.75
C GLN A 236 -13.36 15.35 0.50
N ASP A 237 -12.70 15.47 -0.64
CA ASP A 237 -13.24 14.94 -1.89
C ASP A 237 -13.19 13.40 -1.87
N MET A 238 -14.29 12.78 -2.32
CA MET A 238 -14.35 11.35 -2.61
C MET A 238 -13.92 11.09 -4.05
N TYR A 239 -13.23 9.98 -4.26
CA TYR A 239 -12.76 9.51 -5.55
C TYR A 239 -13.25 8.09 -5.79
N LEU A 240 -13.76 7.83 -7.00
CA LEU A 240 -13.95 6.48 -7.52
C LEU A 240 -12.69 6.07 -8.29
N ILE A 241 -12.08 4.96 -7.92
CA ILE A 241 -10.85 4.47 -8.52
C ILE A 241 -11.09 3.07 -9.08
N ALA A 242 -10.62 2.84 -10.31
CA ALA A 242 -10.56 1.50 -10.91
C ALA A 242 -9.12 1.01 -10.99
N ARG A 243 -8.92 -0.26 -10.64
CA ARG A 243 -7.62 -0.96 -10.72
C ARG A 243 -7.75 -2.29 -11.42
N ASP A 244 -6.66 -2.72 -12.05
CA ASP A 244 -6.49 -4.10 -12.47
C ASP A 244 -6.43 -5.00 -11.22
N ALA A 245 -7.27 -6.03 -11.16
CA ALA A 245 -7.38 -6.87 -9.97
C ALA A 245 -6.18 -7.80 -9.76
N TRP A 246 -5.38 -8.02 -10.82
CA TRP A 246 -4.28 -8.98 -10.82
C TRP A 246 -2.95 -8.37 -10.40
N ASN A 247 -2.73 -7.11 -10.74
CA ASN A 247 -1.48 -6.40 -10.43
C ASN A 247 -1.66 -5.01 -9.80
N GLY A 248 -2.89 -4.54 -9.60
CA GLY A 248 -3.19 -3.32 -8.85
C GLY A 248 -2.93 -2.02 -9.61
N THR A 249 -2.46 -2.07 -10.85
CA THR A 249 -2.21 -0.87 -11.66
C THR A 249 -3.49 -0.03 -11.79
N GLN A 250 -3.36 1.29 -11.62
CA GLN A 250 -4.49 2.19 -11.73
C GLN A 250 -4.94 2.29 -13.20
N LEU A 251 -6.21 2.00 -13.45
CA LEU A 251 -6.83 2.11 -14.77
C LEU A 251 -7.36 3.52 -15.02
N TRP A 252 -8.02 4.09 -14.01
CA TRP A 252 -8.51 5.47 -14.01
C TRP A 252 -8.90 5.89 -12.58
N ARG A 253 -8.98 7.21 -12.36
CA ARG A 253 -9.43 7.84 -11.12
C ARG A 253 -10.40 8.96 -11.47
N ARG A 254 -11.57 8.97 -10.83
CA ARG A 254 -12.61 9.99 -11.02
C ARG A 254 -12.91 10.70 -9.70
N LYS A 255 -12.85 12.03 -9.71
CA LYS A 255 -13.31 12.86 -8.60
C LYS A 255 -14.84 12.86 -8.57
N LEU A 256 -15.43 12.39 -7.46
CA LEU A 256 -16.87 12.47 -7.21
C LEU A 256 -17.25 13.75 -6.45
N GLY A 257 -16.28 14.37 -5.77
CA GLY A 257 -16.44 15.64 -5.04
C GLY A 257 -16.65 15.47 -3.54
N PRO A 258 -16.94 16.56 -2.80
CA PRO A 258 -17.18 16.57 -1.36
C PRO A 258 -18.51 15.87 -1.04
N ILE A 259 -18.49 14.54 -1.06
CA ILE A 259 -19.66 13.71 -0.74
C ILE A 259 -19.51 13.24 0.69
N PHE A 260 -20.40 13.76 1.52
CA PHE A 260 -20.49 13.31 2.88
C PHE A 260 -21.54 12.20 2.97
N TYR A 261 -21.10 10.95 3.01
CA TYR A 261 -21.99 9.79 3.23
C TYR A 261 -22.53 9.71 4.67
N GLY A 262 -22.90 10.83 5.28
CA GLY A 262 -23.36 10.91 6.66
C GLY A 262 -22.22 10.77 7.67
N GLY A 263 -21.67 11.90 8.09
CA GLY A 263 -21.50 12.20 9.50
C GLY A 263 -20.68 11.22 10.34
N LEU A 264 -19.37 11.46 10.46
CA LEU A 264 -18.48 11.03 11.56
C LEU A 264 -18.53 9.59 12.11
N PHE A 265 -19.19 8.63 11.44
CA PHE A 265 -19.28 7.26 11.93
C PHE A 265 -18.75 6.21 10.96
N TYR A 266 -18.11 5.19 11.56
CA TYR A 266 -17.23 4.20 10.95
C TYR A 266 -17.92 3.19 10.01
N THR A 267 -19.22 3.35 9.72
CA THR A 267 -20.09 2.36 9.06
C THR A 267 -20.80 2.85 7.81
N ALA A 268 -20.69 4.13 7.48
CA ALA A 268 -21.24 4.68 6.25
C ALA A 268 -20.52 4.13 5.00
N ARG A 269 -21.26 3.38 4.18
CA ARG A 269 -20.79 2.86 2.89
C ARG A 269 -21.32 3.72 1.73
N ALA A 270 -20.51 3.89 0.70
CA ALA A 270 -20.93 4.58 -0.51
C ALA A 270 -21.84 3.67 -1.35
N PRO A 271 -22.88 4.21 -2.00
CA PRO A 271 -23.64 3.48 -3.02
C PRO A 271 -22.71 3.21 -4.23
N LEU A 272 -22.37 1.93 -4.40
CA LEU A 272 -21.52 1.45 -5.49
C LEU A 272 -22.01 0.06 -5.93
N VAL A 273 -22.25 -0.08 -7.23
CA VAL A 273 -22.46 -1.38 -7.86
C VAL A 273 -21.68 -1.42 -9.17
N ALA A 274 -21.11 -2.57 -9.51
CA ALA A 274 -20.44 -2.81 -10.77
C ALA A 274 -20.94 -4.12 -11.36
N MET A 275 -21.15 -4.17 -12.66
CA MET A 275 -21.51 -5.40 -13.34
C MET A 275 -21.04 -5.31 -14.79
N LYS A 276 -20.34 -6.35 -15.24
CA LYS A 276 -19.70 -6.39 -16.56
C LYS A 276 -18.75 -5.19 -16.77
N ASP A 277 -18.97 -4.46 -17.86
CA ASP A 277 -18.22 -3.30 -18.32
C ASP A 277 -18.73 -1.96 -17.76
N LYS A 278 -19.61 -1.97 -16.75
CA LYS A 278 -20.18 -0.73 -16.16
C LYS A 278 -20.03 -0.67 -14.65
N VAL A 279 -19.90 0.55 -14.14
CA VAL A 279 -19.89 0.87 -12.71
C VAL A 279 -20.80 2.07 -12.44
N TYR A 280 -21.54 1.99 -11.33
CA TYR A 280 -22.53 2.97 -10.94
C TYR A 280 -22.17 3.57 -9.59
N ALA A 281 -22.11 4.89 -9.53
CA ALA A 281 -21.72 5.64 -8.33
C ALA A 281 -22.45 6.99 -8.27
N VAL A 282 -22.43 7.63 -7.11
CA VAL A 282 -23.10 8.91 -6.87
C VAL A 282 -22.06 10.03 -6.72
N ASP A 283 -22.31 11.19 -7.32
CA ASP A 283 -21.44 12.38 -7.22
C ASP A 283 -21.94 13.44 -6.20
N LYS A 284 -21.20 14.55 -6.05
CA LYS A 284 -21.54 15.66 -5.14
C LYS A 284 -22.83 16.39 -5.53
N GLU A 285 -23.18 16.36 -6.82
CA GLU A 285 -24.44 16.86 -7.36
C GLU A 285 -25.61 15.89 -7.09
N ARG A 286 -25.35 14.76 -6.41
CA ARG A 286 -26.31 13.70 -6.07
C ARG A 286 -26.84 12.97 -7.31
N GLN A 287 -26.09 13.03 -8.40
CA GLN A 287 -26.43 12.33 -9.62
C GLN A 287 -25.97 10.88 -9.52
N LEU A 288 -26.79 9.96 -10.01
CA LEU A 288 -26.41 8.56 -10.13
C LEU A 288 -25.78 8.36 -11.51
N LEU A 289 -24.46 8.21 -11.52
CA LEU A 289 -23.66 8.09 -12.72
C LEU A 289 -23.56 6.62 -13.14
N GLU A 290 -23.73 6.36 -14.43
CA GLU A 290 -23.27 5.15 -15.10
C GLU A 290 -21.98 5.46 -15.83
N LEU A 291 -20.94 4.72 -15.50
CA LEU A 291 -19.60 4.92 -16.01
C LEU A 291 -19.15 3.67 -16.78
N ASP A 292 -18.41 3.89 -17.85
CA ASP A 292 -17.69 2.84 -18.53
C ASP A 292 -16.59 2.29 -17.62
N GLY A 293 -16.60 0.99 -17.35
CA GLY A 293 -15.70 0.34 -16.41
C GLY A 293 -14.25 0.34 -16.87
N ALA A 294 -13.99 0.41 -18.18
CA ALA A 294 -12.64 0.44 -18.72
C ALA A 294 -12.01 1.83 -18.70
N THR A 295 -12.80 2.90 -18.85
CA THR A 295 -12.31 4.27 -19.04
C THR A 295 -12.70 5.26 -17.94
N GLY A 296 -13.77 4.99 -17.18
CA GLY A 296 -14.32 5.90 -16.18
C GLY A 296 -15.08 7.09 -16.78
N GLU A 297 -15.36 7.07 -18.09
CA GLU A 297 -16.18 8.06 -18.76
C GLU A 297 -17.66 7.89 -18.41
N ILE A 298 -18.39 9.01 -18.27
CA ILE A 298 -19.84 8.96 -18.05
C ILE A 298 -20.50 8.51 -19.34
N VAL A 299 -21.20 7.38 -19.26
CA VAL A 299 -22.06 6.88 -20.32
C VAL A 299 -23.43 7.55 -20.21
N ARG A 300 -23.97 7.62 -18.99
CA ARG A 300 -25.31 8.12 -18.71
C ARG A 300 -25.40 8.64 -17.27
N THR A 301 -26.34 9.54 -17.04
CA THR A 301 -26.72 10.02 -15.71
C THR A 301 -28.19 9.74 -15.45
N PHE A 302 -28.49 9.14 -14.31
CA PHE A 302 -29.83 9.02 -13.76
C PHE A 302 -30.06 10.12 -12.72
N LEU A 303 -31.31 10.56 -12.61
CA LEU A 303 -31.72 11.61 -11.66
C LEU A 303 -32.77 11.05 -10.69
N PRO A 304 -32.34 10.30 -9.66
CA PRO A 304 -33.21 9.93 -8.55
C PRO A 304 -33.78 11.17 -7.87
N LYS A 305 -34.96 11.02 -7.29
CA LYS A 305 -35.69 12.11 -6.63
C LYS A 305 -34.94 12.73 -5.45
N HIS A 306 -34.15 11.90 -4.77
CA HIS A 306 -33.36 12.29 -3.61
C HIS A 306 -31.93 11.72 -3.69
N MET A 307 -31.10 11.98 -2.68
CA MET A 307 -29.74 11.42 -2.66
C MET A 307 -29.80 9.90 -2.49
N THR A 308 -29.23 9.18 -3.44
CA THR A 308 -29.19 7.71 -3.37
C THR A 308 -28.33 7.25 -2.19
N ALA A 309 -28.93 6.42 -1.35
CA ALA A 309 -28.30 5.83 -0.18
C ALA A 309 -27.99 4.34 -0.39
N HIS A 310 -28.77 3.68 -1.23
CA HIS A 310 -28.55 2.29 -1.60
C HIS A 310 -28.76 2.07 -3.10
N LEU A 311 -27.91 1.22 -3.64
CA LEU A 311 -28.00 0.75 -5.01
C LEU A 311 -28.10 -0.77 -5.04
N LEU A 312 -28.94 -1.25 -5.93
CA LEU A 312 -29.07 -2.65 -6.28
C LEU A 312 -29.19 -2.76 -7.79
N LEU A 313 -28.52 -3.75 -8.37
CA LEU A 313 -28.57 -4.05 -9.79
C LEU A 313 -28.85 -5.54 -9.94
N ALA A 314 -29.98 -5.87 -10.55
CA ALA A 314 -30.39 -7.24 -10.83
C ALA A 314 -31.21 -7.30 -12.11
N ASP A 315 -31.03 -8.36 -12.90
CA ASP A 315 -31.83 -8.63 -14.11
C ASP A 315 -32.04 -7.43 -15.06
N GLY A 316 -30.98 -6.65 -15.29
CA GLY A 316 -31.03 -5.46 -16.15
C GLY A 316 -31.75 -4.25 -15.55
N VAL A 317 -32.16 -4.31 -14.28
CA VAL A 317 -32.83 -3.23 -13.56
C VAL A 317 -31.90 -2.65 -12.50
N LEU A 318 -31.76 -1.32 -12.49
CA LEU A 318 -31.06 -0.56 -11.47
C LEU A 318 -32.09 0.02 -10.50
N VAL A 319 -32.02 -0.37 -9.23
CA VAL A 319 -32.89 0.12 -8.16
C VAL A 319 -32.09 1.05 -7.26
N ALA A 320 -32.56 2.30 -7.14
CA ALA A 320 -32.01 3.31 -6.25
C ALA A 320 -33.00 3.57 -5.11
N ALA A 321 -32.60 3.28 -3.87
CA ALA A 321 -33.29 3.79 -2.70
C ALA A 321 -32.60 5.07 -2.22
N SER A 322 -33.35 6.14 -2.16
CA SER A 322 -32.85 7.50 -2.00
C SER A 322 -33.57 8.22 -0.86
N TRP A 323 -32.87 9.14 -0.19
CA TRP A 323 -33.35 9.80 1.02
C TRP A 323 -33.28 11.31 0.90
N LYS A 324 -34.34 11.99 1.34
CA LYS A 324 -34.37 13.44 1.43
C LYS A 324 -33.54 13.90 2.63
N ASP A 325 -32.68 14.89 2.42
CA ASP A 325 -31.93 15.50 3.51
C ASP A 325 -32.87 16.19 4.51
N GLY A 326 -32.57 16.03 5.80
CA GLY A 326 -33.18 16.76 6.91
C GLY A 326 -32.12 17.29 7.88
N ASP A 327 -32.54 17.99 8.95
CA ASP A 327 -31.62 18.52 9.97
C ASP A 327 -30.79 17.39 10.63
N ARG A 328 -29.53 17.67 10.95
CA ARG A 328 -28.58 16.69 11.52
C ARG A 328 -29.00 16.24 12.91
N VAL A 329 -29.41 14.98 13.06
CA VAL A 329 -29.64 14.37 14.37
C VAL A 329 -29.20 12.91 14.33
N GLY A 330 -28.04 12.62 14.93
CA GLY A 330 -27.36 11.35 14.75
C GLY A 330 -27.93 10.22 15.60
N ALA A 331 -28.18 9.05 14.99
CA ALA A 331 -28.09 7.75 15.69
C ALA A 331 -28.25 6.48 14.80
N PRO A 332 -27.76 5.29 15.24
CA PRO A 332 -27.56 4.08 14.40
C PRO A 332 -28.80 3.26 13.94
N THR A 333 -28.71 2.74 12.72
CA THR A 333 -29.62 1.82 12.03
C THR A 333 -28.84 0.58 11.54
N GLY A 334 -29.05 -0.58 12.16
CA GLY A 334 -29.24 -1.83 11.39
C GLY A 334 -28.09 -2.78 11.35
N ILE A 335 -28.24 -3.86 10.57
CA ILE A 335 -27.14 -4.73 10.13
C ILE A 335 -25.94 -3.90 9.65
N ASP A 336 -26.20 -2.71 9.11
CA ASP A 336 -25.21 -1.75 8.63
C ASP A 336 -24.61 -0.84 9.70
N ARG A 337 -25.08 -0.88 10.96
CA ARG A 337 -24.65 0.01 12.04
C ARG A 337 -24.56 1.48 11.64
N ARG A 338 -25.27 1.94 10.59
CA ARG A 338 -25.17 3.30 10.07
C ARG A 338 -25.84 4.24 11.04
N PRO A 339 -25.17 5.18 11.72
CA PRO A 339 -25.89 6.35 12.19
C PRO A 339 -26.47 7.03 10.97
N LEU A 340 -27.80 7.09 10.92
CA LEU A 340 -28.42 8.15 10.15
C LEU A 340 -28.04 9.42 10.88
N ASP A 341 -26.96 10.06 10.42
CA ASP A 341 -26.62 11.43 10.78
C ASP A 341 -27.54 12.45 10.09
N MET A 342 -28.61 11.95 9.46
CA MET A 342 -29.70 12.70 8.86
C MET A 342 -30.99 12.30 9.57
N ALA A 343 -31.76 13.28 10.06
CA ALA A 343 -33.17 13.05 10.34
C ALA A 343 -33.87 12.80 8.99
N VAL A 344 -33.96 11.54 8.56
CA VAL A 344 -34.62 11.20 7.30
C VAL A 344 -36.12 11.10 7.56
N VAL A 345 -36.85 12.07 7.02
CA VAL A 345 -38.31 12.13 7.12
C VAL A 345 -39.01 11.53 5.90
N GLU A 346 -38.35 11.52 4.75
CA GLU A 346 -38.89 11.10 3.46
C GLU A 346 -37.82 10.32 2.67
N GLY A 347 -38.27 9.34 1.89
CA GLY A 347 -37.41 8.61 0.94
C GLY A 347 -38.17 8.20 -0.31
N SER A 348 -37.44 7.71 -1.30
CA SER A 348 -37.97 7.12 -2.52
C SER A 348 -37.27 5.79 -2.82
N VAL A 349 -37.96 4.93 -3.55
CA VAL A 349 -37.35 3.80 -4.25
C VAL A 349 -37.73 3.90 -5.72
N GLU A 350 -36.74 3.94 -6.59
CA GLU A 350 -36.89 4.16 -8.02
C GLU A 350 -36.15 3.05 -8.77
N ALA A 351 -36.80 2.47 -9.78
CA ALA A 351 -36.17 1.48 -10.65
C ALA A 351 -36.03 2.02 -12.07
N PHE A 352 -34.90 1.70 -12.69
CA PHE A 352 -34.54 2.12 -14.03
C PHE A 352 -34.15 0.90 -14.87
N ASP A 353 -34.64 0.84 -16.10
CA ASP A 353 -34.20 -0.14 -17.08
C ASP A 353 -32.82 0.25 -17.61
N LEU A 354 -31.85 -0.65 -17.51
CA LEU A 354 -30.48 -0.35 -17.95
C LEU A 354 -30.36 -0.27 -19.46
N GLN A 355 -31.21 -0.95 -20.23
CA GLN A 355 -31.13 -0.91 -21.69
C GLN A 355 -31.59 0.46 -22.24
N SER A 356 -32.77 0.93 -21.84
CA SER A 356 -33.36 2.19 -22.30
C SER A 356 -32.97 3.40 -21.45
N GLY A 357 -32.62 3.20 -20.18
CA GLY A 357 -32.38 4.27 -19.21
C GLY A 357 -33.64 4.89 -18.63
N THR A 358 -34.80 4.34 -18.97
CA THR A 358 -36.09 4.89 -18.54
C THR A 358 -36.43 4.44 -17.12
N LYS A 359 -37.12 5.30 -16.37
CA LYS A 359 -37.67 4.95 -15.06
C LYS A 359 -38.83 3.97 -15.27
N LEU A 360 -38.73 2.78 -14.70
CA LEU A 360 -39.76 1.74 -14.75
C LEU A 360 -40.88 2.03 -13.74
N TRP A 361 -40.51 2.36 -12.50
CA TRP A 361 -41.44 2.65 -11.42
C TRP A 361 -40.79 3.48 -10.30
N GLU A 362 -41.63 4.11 -9.48
CA GLU A 362 -41.23 4.90 -8.31
C GLU A 362 -42.19 4.62 -7.16
N THR A 363 -41.67 4.63 -5.93
CA THR A 363 -42.46 4.64 -4.70
C THR A 363 -41.95 5.74 -3.76
N GLY A 364 -42.82 6.26 -2.89
CA GLY A 364 -42.46 7.20 -1.82
C GLY A 364 -41.99 6.54 -0.53
N ARG A 365 -41.44 5.32 -0.61
CA ARG A 365 -41.07 4.51 0.55
C ARG A 365 -39.71 4.93 1.10
N LEU A 366 -39.61 5.15 2.40
CA LEU A 366 -38.35 5.32 3.10
C LEU A 366 -37.78 3.94 3.46
N VAL A 367 -36.70 3.55 2.77
CA VAL A 367 -36.09 2.21 2.90
C VAL A 367 -34.73 2.25 3.57
N THR A 368 -34.50 1.37 4.54
CA THR A 368 -33.21 1.25 5.26
C THR A 368 -32.36 0.05 4.88
N SER A 369 -32.94 -0.95 4.22
CA SER A 369 -32.20 -2.08 3.64
C SER A 369 -32.98 -2.64 2.47
N LEU A 370 -32.30 -3.01 1.39
CA LEU A 370 -32.89 -3.74 0.28
C LEU A 370 -32.00 -4.88 -0.21
N ARG A 371 -32.64 -5.94 -0.71
CA ARG A 371 -32.05 -7.10 -1.40
C ARG A 371 -32.94 -7.51 -2.56
N GLU A 372 -32.38 -8.26 -3.51
CA GLU A 372 -33.14 -8.86 -4.59
C GLU A 372 -32.88 -10.36 -4.62
N ALA A 373 -33.95 -11.11 -4.85
CA ALA A 373 -33.86 -12.47 -5.33
C ALA A 373 -35.16 -12.86 -6.05
N ASP A 374 -35.01 -13.72 -7.06
CA ASP A 374 -36.12 -14.34 -7.79
C ASP A 374 -37.12 -13.31 -8.37
N GLY A 375 -36.60 -12.19 -8.89
CA GLY A 375 -37.38 -11.13 -9.53
C GLY A 375 -38.15 -10.24 -8.54
N ARG A 376 -37.78 -10.27 -7.25
CA ARG A 376 -38.41 -9.49 -6.19
C ARG A 376 -37.40 -8.67 -5.43
N VAL A 377 -37.75 -7.40 -5.21
CA VAL A 377 -37.02 -6.51 -4.30
C VAL A 377 -37.64 -6.62 -2.92
N TYR A 378 -36.86 -7.12 -1.97
CA TYR A 378 -37.22 -7.18 -0.56
C TYR A 378 -36.65 -5.97 0.15
N LEU A 379 -37.49 -5.24 0.88
CA LEU A 379 -37.10 -4.01 1.55
C LEU A 379 -37.64 -3.94 2.98
N VAL A 380 -36.92 -3.21 3.83
CA VAL A 380 -37.45 -2.75 5.12
C VAL A 380 -37.83 -1.29 4.98
N GLU A 381 -39.13 -1.04 5.08
CA GLU A 381 -39.71 0.29 5.11
C GLU A 381 -39.83 0.80 6.55
N ARG A 382 -39.69 2.13 6.71
CA ARG A 382 -39.92 2.87 7.95
C ARG A 382 -40.85 4.05 7.72
N ASN A 383 -41.64 4.39 8.73
CA ASN A 383 -42.46 5.61 8.75
C ASN A 383 -41.93 6.62 9.78
N GLY A 384 -41.55 7.82 9.35
CA GLY A 384 -41.22 8.97 10.23
C GLY A 384 -39.80 8.97 10.82
N ALA A 385 -39.47 10.06 11.52
CA ALA A 385 -38.21 10.22 12.25
C ALA A 385 -38.18 9.36 13.53
N ASP A 386 -36.99 8.98 13.97
CA ASP A 386 -36.79 8.09 15.13
C ASP A 386 -36.41 8.90 16.38
N ASP A 387 -37.42 9.31 17.16
CA ASP A 387 -37.24 10.07 18.41
C ASP A 387 -36.46 9.27 19.48
N TYR A 388 -36.46 7.93 19.39
CA TYR A 388 -35.70 7.03 20.27
C TYR A 388 -34.20 7.07 19.99
N GLU A 389 -33.81 7.12 18.73
CA GLU A 389 -32.42 7.31 18.29
C GLU A 389 -31.95 8.75 18.59
N LEU A 390 -32.85 9.74 18.50
CA LEU A 390 -32.64 11.15 18.91
C LEU A 390 -32.20 11.28 20.38
N ALA A 391 -32.81 10.51 21.28
CA ALA A 391 -32.54 10.53 22.73
C ALA A 391 -31.23 9.80 23.12
N LYS A 392 -30.69 8.92 22.26
CA LYS A 392 -29.49 8.10 22.53
C LYS A 392 -28.17 8.69 22.00
N THR A 393 -28.19 9.92 21.52
CA THR A 393 -26.98 10.59 21.01
C THR A 393 -25.81 10.53 22.03
N MET A 394 -24.59 10.36 21.53
CA MET A 394 -23.36 10.32 22.35
C MET A 394 -23.17 11.59 23.22
N LYS A 395 -23.83 12.70 22.88
CA LYS A 395 -23.83 13.96 23.65
C LYS A 395 -24.58 13.84 24.99
N ALA A 396 -25.73 13.17 25.04
CA ALA A 396 -26.50 13.00 26.29
C ALA A 396 -25.71 12.16 27.31
N LYS A 397 -25.09 11.07 26.85
CA LYS A 397 -24.22 10.20 27.66
C LYS A 397 -22.98 10.92 28.20
N ARG A 398 -22.34 11.79 27.42
CA ARG A 398 -21.17 12.58 27.87
C ARG A 398 -21.54 13.66 28.90
N ARG A 399 -22.81 14.07 28.98
CA ARG A 399 -23.31 15.07 29.94
C ARG A 399 -23.87 14.45 31.22
N GLY A 400 -23.93 13.12 31.33
CA GLY A 400 -24.48 12.42 32.50
C GLY A 400 -26.01 12.53 32.61
N GLU A 401 -26.69 12.92 31.52
CA GLU A 401 -28.15 13.00 31.47
C GLU A 401 -28.71 11.59 31.22
N GLU A 402 -29.69 11.14 32.03
CA GLU A 402 -30.45 9.94 31.69
C GLU A 402 -31.20 10.19 30.37
N PRO A 403 -31.13 9.28 29.38
CA PRO A 403 -31.94 9.40 28.18
C PRO A 403 -33.41 9.48 28.59
N ALA A 404 -34.13 10.52 28.14
CA ALA A 404 -35.58 10.57 28.31
C ALA A 404 -36.20 9.26 27.78
N LYS A 405 -37.27 8.78 28.42
CA LYS A 405 -38.12 7.70 27.86
C LYS A 405 -38.63 8.17 26.51
N ALA A 406 -37.96 7.78 25.44
CA ALA A 406 -38.37 8.15 24.10
C ALA A 406 -39.55 7.30 23.65
N ASP A 407 -40.39 7.89 22.79
CA ASP A 407 -41.52 7.21 22.18
C ASP A 407 -41.08 6.02 21.31
N PRO A 408 -41.95 5.00 21.13
CA PRO A 408 -41.67 3.84 20.29
C PRO A 408 -41.26 4.23 18.86
N ARG A 409 -40.36 3.46 18.24
CA ARG A 409 -39.91 3.73 16.86
C ARG A 409 -41.11 3.72 15.92
N GLY A 410 -41.03 4.54 14.87
CA GLY A 410 -41.98 4.49 13.75
C GLY A 410 -42.18 3.07 13.21
N VAL A 411 -43.38 2.79 12.68
CA VAL A 411 -43.79 1.46 12.19
C VAL A 411 -42.78 0.93 11.16
N GLN A 412 -42.21 -0.25 11.41
CA GLN A 412 -41.32 -0.97 10.48
C GLN A 412 -42.09 -2.06 9.75
N ARG A 413 -41.79 -2.25 8.46
CA ARG A 413 -42.45 -3.24 7.60
C ARG A 413 -41.44 -3.92 6.70
N VAL A 414 -41.60 -5.23 6.48
CA VAL A 414 -40.87 -5.97 5.46
C VAL A 414 -41.78 -6.12 4.25
N VAL A 415 -41.34 -5.63 3.10
CA VAL A 415 -42.16 -5.54 1.90
C VAL A 415 -41.45 -6.25 0.75
N ALA A 416 -42.20 -6.97 -0.08
CA ALA A 416 -41.72 -7.47 -1.36
C ALA A 416 -42.43 -6.75 -2.50
N LEU A 417 -41.63 -6.19 -3.41
CA LEU A 417 -42.09 -5.61 -4.66
C LEU A 417 -41.57 -6.45 -5.82
N ASP A 418 -42.34 -6.51 -6.90
CA ASP A 418 -41.85 -7.01 -8.18
C ASP A 418 -40.73 -6.11 -8.72
N LEU A 419 -39.60 -6.69 -9.14
CA LEU A 419 -38.43 -5.94 -9.59
C LEU A 419 -38.71 -5.07 -10.81
N HIS A 420 -39.49 -5.58 -11.77
CA HIS A 420 -39.70 -4.93 -13.06
C HIS A 420 -40.87 -3.94 -13.03
N THR A 421 -41.91 -4.22 -12.25
CA THR A 421 -43.16 -3.43 -12.24
C THR A 421 -43.38 -2.61 -10.98
N GLY A 422 -42.65 -2.89 -9.90
CA GLY A 422 -42.87 -2.26 -8.58
C GLY A 422 -44.17 -2.72 -7.90
N ALA A 423 -44.88 -3.68 -8.49
CA ALA A 423 -46.14 -4.19 -7.95
C ALA A 423 -45.93 -4.84 -6.58
N LEU A 424 -46.77 -4.49 -5.62
CA LEU A 424 -46.74 -5.08 -4.29
C LEU A 424 -47.06 -6.58 -4.36
N ARG A 425 -46.16 -7.42 -3.85
CA ARG A 425 -46.38 -8.88 -3.75
C ARG A 425 -46.92 -9.26 -2.38
N TRP A 426 -46.30 -8.75 -1.32
CA TRP A 426 -46.77 -8.88 0.05
C TRP A 426 -46.13 -7.80 0.93
N ASP A 427 -46.72 -7.60 2.11
CA ASP A 427 -46.33 -6.57 3.07
C ASP A 427 -46.58 -7.09 4.50
N LEU A 428 -45.51 -7.16 5.29
CA LEU A 428 -45.50 -7.76 6.61
C LEU A 428 -45.08 -6.75 7.67
N GLY A 429 -45.98 -6.46 8.63
CA GLY A 429 -45.66 -5.61 9.78
C GLY A 429 -44.69 -6.26 10.76
N ALA A 430 -43.88 -5.45 11.44
CA ALA A 430 -42.93 -5.90 12.47
C ALA A 430 -43.58 -6.74 13.60
N ASP A 431 -44.84 -6.47 13.93
CA ASP A 431 -45.64 -7.22 14.91
C ASP A 431 -45.79 -8.70 14.52
N LYS A 432 -45.94 -8.99 13.22
CA LYS A 432 -46.04 -10.36 12.69
C LYS A 432 -44.71 -11.12 12.75
N LEU A 433 -43.61 -10.38 12.83
CA LEU A 433 -42.28 -10.92 13.08
C LEU A 433 -41.96 -11.08 14.56
N GLY A 434 -42.85 -10.66 15.47
CA GLY A 434 -42.63 -10.72 16.91
C GLY A 434 -41.64 -9.66 17.41
N ALA A 435 -41.37 -8.64 16.60
CA ALA A 435 -40.44 -7.57 16.94
C ALA A 435 -41.12 -6.51 17.82
N SER A 436 -40.42 -6.07 18.87
CA SER A 436 -40.79 -4.95 19.72
C SER A 436 -40.76 -3.63 18.93
N PRO A 437 -41.54 -2.60 19.33
CA PRO A 437 -41.38 -1.24 18.79
C PRO A 437 -39.97 -0.65 18.96
N THR A 438 -39.13 -1.22 19.82
CA THR A 438 -37.73 -0.80 20.00
C THR A 438 -36.73 -1.63 19.19
N ASP A 439 -37.17 -2.73 18.57
CA ASP A 439 -36.30 -3.58 17.78
C ASP A 439 -36.00 -2.97 16.43
N HIS A 440 -34.93 -3.44 15.81
CA HIS A 440 -34.58 -3.04 14.46
C HIS A 440 -34.60 -4.21 13.49
N LEU A 441 -35.23 -3.97 12.35
CA LEU A 441 -35.31 -4.89 11.23
C LEU A 441 -34.32 -4.52 10.13
N ALA A 442 -33.74 -5.54 9.50
CA ALA A 442 -32.99 -5.40 8.27
C ALA A 442 -33.09 -6.69 7.45
N VAL A 443 -33.22 -6.55 6.12
CA VAL A 443 -33.04 -7.66 5.19
C VAL A 443 -31.55 -7.96 5.10
N GLY A 444 -31.14 -9.12 5.63
CA GLY A 444 -29.74 -9.53 5.67
C GLY A 444 -29.28 -10.08 4.32
N VAL A 445 -29.90 -11.19 3.91
CA VAL A 445 -29.61 -11.91 2.66
C VAL A 445 -30.91 -12.37 2.01
N ALA A 446 -30.97 -12.43 0.68
CA ALA A 446 -32.06 -13.00 -0.10
C ALA A 446 -31.50 -13.92 -1.21
N GLY A 447 -32.24 -14.96 -1.55
CA GLY A 447 -31.85 -15.97 -2.53
C GLY A 447 -32.52 -17.31 -2.28
N LEU A 448 -32.39 -18.25 -3.22
CA LEU A 448 -32.92 -19.61 -3.10
C LEU A 448 -34.44 -19.67 -2.78
N GLY A 449 -35.22 -18.70 -3.24
CA GLY A 449 -36.67 -18.63 -3.00
C GLY A 449 -37.07 -17.94 -1.69
N GLY A 450 -36.16 -17.36 -0.92
CA GLY A 450 -36.47 -16.73 0.37
C GLY A 450 -35.60 -15.54 0.75
N LEU A 451 -35.85 -15.00 1.94
CA LEU A 451 -35.03 -13.95 2.55
C LEU A 451 -34.83 -14.16 4.05
N ALA A 452 -33.70 -13.67 4.56
CA ALA A 452 -33.42 -13.59 5.99
C ALA A 452 -33.65 -12.17 6.49
N VAL A 453 -34.57 -12.02 7.45
CA VAL A 453 -34.78 -10.78 8.21
C VAL A 453 -34.11 -10.93 9.56
N SER A 454 -33.33 -9.94 9.97
CA SER A 454 -32.76 -9.88 11.32
C SER A 454 -33.54 -8.95 12.22
N VAL A 455 -33.81 -9.39 13.44
CA VAL A 455 -34.46 -8.61 14.52
C VAL A 455 -33.43 -8.30 15.59
N ASN A 456 -33.53 -7.10 16.18
CA ASN A 456 -32.62 -6.59 17.22
C ASN A 456 -31.14 -6.58 16.78
N THR A 457 -30.87 -5.95 15.63
CA THR A 457 -29.53 -5.87 15.01
C THR A 457 -28.47 -5.14 15.84
N TYR A 458 -28.85 -4.56 16.99
CA TYR A 458 -27.96 -3.80 17.88
C TYR A 458 -27.26 -4.64 18.93
N ALA A 459 -27.78 -5.82 19.25
CA ALA A 459 -27.21 -6.71 20.24
C ALA A 459 -26.01 -7.45 19.63
N ILE A 460 -24.86 -6.77 19.59
CA ILE A 460 -23.57 -7.40 19.33
C ILE A 460 -22.71 -7.17 20.57
N THR A 461 -22.51 -8.24 21.34
CA THR A 461 -21.50 -8.29 22.41
C THR A 461 -20.10 -8.23 21.80
N SER A 462 -19.09 -7.90 22.61
CA SER A 462 -17.68 -7.89 22.18
C SER A 462 -17.22 -9.20 21.53
N ASP A 463 -17.94 -10.28 21.79
CA ASP A 463 -17.56 -11.66 21.48
C ASP A 463 -18.18 -12.14 20.17
N GLY A 464 -19.15 -11.38 19.62
CA GLY A 464 -19.70 -11.58 18.28
C GLY A 464 -20.49 -12.86 18.05
N ASP A 465 -20.97 -13.46 19.14
CA ASP A 465 -21.78 -14.69 19.17
C ASP A 465 -23.23 -14.49 18.68
N GLY A 466 -23.64 -13.25 18.41
CA GLY A 466 -25.00 -12.92 18.00
C GLY A 466 -26.01 -12.89 19.16
N SER A 467 -25.54 -12.91 20.41
CA SER A 467 -26.40 -12.85 21.60
C SER A 467 -27.34 -11.63 21.56
N GLY A 468 -28.64 -11.90 21.61
CA GLY A 468 -29.71 -10.90 21.53
C GLY A 468 -30.25 -10.61 20.12
N ARG A 469 -29.64 -11.14 19.05
CA ARG A 469 -30.17 -11.04 17.67
C ARG A 469 -30.97 -12.29 17.29
N GLU A 470 -32.13 -12.10 16.68
CA GLU A 470 -32.89 -13.18 16.04
C GLU A 470 -32.74 -13.08 14.51
N ALA A 471 -32.53 -14.21 13.84
CA ALA A 471 -32.64 -14.31 12.40
C ALA A 471 -33.90 -15.12 12.02
N ILE A 472 -34.69 -14.58 11.10
CA ILE A 472 -35.94 -15.17 10.63
C ILE A 472 -35.80 -15.41 9.13
N TRP A 473 -35.92 -16.67 8.70
CA TRP A 473 -35.99 -17.04 7.28
C TRP A 473 -37.45 -17.05 6.82
N LEU A 474 -37.75 -16.26 5.80
CA LEU A 474 -39.07 -16.11 5.20
C LEU A 474 -39.10 -16.73 3.80
N ASP A 475 -40.23 -17.35 3.46
CA ASP A 475 -40.55 -17.71 2.09
C ASP A 475 -40.75 -16.44 1.24
N GLY A 476 -40.03 -16.34 0.12
CA GLY A 476 -40.01 -15.14 -0.72
C GLY A 476 -41.31 -14.92 -1.49
N ALA A 477 -42.08 -15.98 -1.74
CA ALA A 477 -43.34 -15.89 -2.47
C ALA A 477 -44.50 -15.37 -1.60
N SER A 478 -44.58 -15.83 -0.35
CA SER A 478 -45.71 -15.55 0.56
C SER A 478 -45.37 -14.63 1.74
N GLY A 479 -44.09 -14.47 2.07
CA GLY A 479 -43.66 -13.80 3.31
C GLY A 479 -43.86 -14.65 4.57
N SER A 480 -44.22 -15.92 4.44
CA SER A 480 -44.45 -16.83 5.56
C SER A 480 -43.15 -17.18 6.27
N ILE A 481 -43.20 -17.33 7.59
CA ILE A 481 -42.03 -17.70 8.39
C ILE A 481 -41.75 -19.18 8.22
N LEU A 482 -40.55 -19.51 7.77
CA LEU A 482 -40.06 -20.88 7.64
C LEU A 482 -39.16 -21.27 8.84
N VAL A 483 -38.23 -20.39 9.23
CA VAL A 483 -37.29 -20.65 10.34
C VAL A 483 -37.17 -19.44 11.23
N ARG A 484 -37.11 -19.68 12.55
CA ARG A 484 -36.69 -18.70 13.55
C ARG A 484 -35.46 -19.22 14.29
N LYS A 485 -34.43 -18.39 14.38
CA LYS A 485 -33.21 -18.73 15.09
C LYS A 485 -32.80 -17.57 16.02
N PRO A 486 -33.03 -17.70 17.34
CA PRO A 486 -32.51 -16.74 18.31
C PRO A 486 -31.00 -16.90 18.48
N ASN A 487 -30.33 -15.82 18.89
CA ASN A 487 -28.88 -15.71 19.06
C ASN A 487 -28.11 -16.15 17.81
N ALA A 488 -28.56 -15.66 16.65
CA ALA A 488 -27.96 -15.98 15.37
C ALA A 488 -26.90 -14.94 14.98
N GLY A 489 -25.78 -15.43 14.41
CA GLY A 489 -24.84 -14.60 13.65
C GLY A 489 -25.46 -14.02 12.37
N PHE A 490 -24.63 -13.56 11.43
CA PHE A 490 -25.17 -13.08 10.14
C PHE A 490 -25.70 -14.26 9.31
N PRO A 491 -26.93 -14.17 8.76
CA PRO A 491 -27.46 -15.19 7.87
C PRO A 491 -26.66 -15.20 6.57
N VAL A 492 -26.31 -16.39 6.08
CA VAL A 492 -25.55 -16.54 4.82
C VAL A 492 -26.12 -17.67 3.98
N LEU A 493 -26.06 -17.50 2.66
CA LEU A 493 -26.41 -18.53 1.69
C LEU A 493 -25.14 -19.23 1.23
N PHE A 494 -25.08 -20.55 1.35
CA PHE A 494 -23.93 -21.34 0.91
C PHE A 494 -24.35 -22.76 0.54
N GLU A 495 -23.83 -23.26 -0.58
CA GLU A 495 -24.10 -24.60 -1.12
C GLU A 495 -25.60 -24.96 -1.11
N ASN A 496 -26.44 -24.06 -1.64
CA ASN A 496 -27.90 -24.20 -1.73
C ASN A 496 -28.64 -24.32 -0.40
N HIS A 497 -28.03 -23.88 0.71
CA HIS A 497 -28.66 -23.84 2.03
C HIS A 497 -28.63 -22.43 2.62
N ILE A 498 -29.59 -22.14 3.50
CA ILE A 498 -29.52 -20.98 4.40
C ILE A 498 -28.86 -21.42 5.72
N HIS A 499 -27.81 -20.70 6.13
CA HIS A 499 -27.08 -20.98 7.36
C HIS A 499 -27.41 -19.92 8.40
N LEU A 500 -27.99 -20.35 9.53
CA LEU A 500 -28.38 -19.49 10.64
C LEU A 500 -27.77 -20.00 11.95
N GLY A 501 -26.87 -19.20 12.55
CA GLY A 501 -26.24 -19.55 13.82
C GLY A 501 -25.49 -20.90 13.80
N GLY A 502 -24.80 -21.19 12.68
CA GLY A 502 -24.02 -22.42 12.50
C GLY A 502 -24.84 -23.67 12.21
N VAL A 503 -26.12 -23.54 11.85
CA VAL A 503 -26.97 -24.65 11.39
C VAL A 503 -27.41 -24.37 9.96
N ALA A 504 -27.29 -25.37 9.09
CA ALA A 504 -27.79 -25.33 7.72
C ALA A 504 -29.27 -25.73 7.69
N TYR A 505 -30.09 -25.02 6.92
CA TYR A 505 -31.50 -25.34 6.70
C TYR A 505 -31.79 -25.41 5.20
N ASP A 506 -32.72 -26.28 4.83
CA ASP A 506 -33.31 -26.27 3.49
C ASP A 506 -34.08 -24.95 3.29
N PRO A 507 -33.77 -24.16 2.25
CA PRO A 507 -34.33 -22.83 2.08
C PRO A 507 -35.81 -22.84 1.70
N ARG A 508 -36.36 -23.95 1.21
CA ARG A 508 -37.78 -24.07 0.81
C ARG A 508 -38.66 -24.58 1.94
N THR A 509 -38.18 -25.57 2.70
CA THR A 509 -38.97 -26.19 3.78
C THR A 509 -38.70 -25.58 5.15
N GLY A 510 -37.51 -25.00 5.36
CA GLY A 510 -37.05 -24.55 6.67
C GLY A 510 -36.58 -25.69 7.59
N GLU A 511 -36.50 -26.92 7.09
CA GLU A 511 -36.02 -28.06 7.89
C GLU A 511 -34.48 -28.02 8.04
N ALA A 512 -34.00 -28.38 9.22
CA ALA A 512 -32.55 -28.47 9.47
C ALA A 512 -31.92 -29.57 8.61
N SER A 513 -30.86 -29.22 7.89
CA SER A 513 -30.09 -30.11 7.04
C SER A 513 -28.97 -30.82 7.82
N LYS A 514 -28.50 -31.94 7.29
CA LYS A 514 -27.31 -32.66 7.82
C LYS A 514 -25.99 -32.08 7.31
N VAL A 515 -26.04 -31.12 6.37
CA VAL A 515 -24.85 -30.42 5.88
C VAL A 515 -24.20 -29.64 7.04
N PRO A 516 -22.86 -29.69 7.19
CA PRO A 516 -22.18 -28.89 8.19
C PRO A 516 -22.52 -27.40 8.05
N GLY A 517 -22.92 -26.78 9.15
CA GLY A 517 -23.29 -25.37 9.13
C GLY A 517 -22.08 -24.45 9.05
N VAL A 518 -22.22 -23.38 8.28
CA VAL A 518 -21.27 -22.27 8.24
C VAL A 518 -21.70 -21.25 9.28
N ASN A 519 -20.78 -20.85 10.16
CA ASN A 519 -21.03 -19.78 11.12
C ASN A 519 -20.14 -18.58 10.81
N VAL A 520 -20.78 -17.46 10.46
CA VAL A 520 -20.13 -16.17 10.22
C VAL A 520 -20.59 -15.23 11.33
N GLY A 521 -19.69 -15.00 12.29
CA GLY A 521 -19.97 -14.23 13.50
C GLY A 521 -20.19 -12.74 13.22
N ALA A 522 -20.82 -12.05 14.16
CA ALA A 522 -21.12 -10.62 14.05
C ALA A 522 -20.11 -9.80 14.83
N THR A 523 -19.26 -9.00 14.20
CA THR A 523 -18.20 -8.29 14.93
C THR A 523 -18.06 -6.83 14.66
N VAL A 524 -17.41 -6.19 15.64
CA VAL A 524 -17.34 -4.74 15.77
C VAL A 524 -16.25 -4.13 14.88
N CYS A 525 -15.17 -4.84 14.59
CA CYS A 525 -13.98 -4.25 13.98
C CYS A 525 -13.78 -4.59 12.51
N THR A 526 -13.90 -5.87 12.09
CA THR A 526 -13.88 -6.28 10.67
C THR A 526 -14.88 -7.43 10.49
N PRO A 527 -15.79 -7.41 9.51
CA PRO A 527 -16.68 -8.54 9.25
C PRO A 527 -15.91 -9.84 8.99
N GLN A 528 -16.50 -10.99 9.31
CA GLN A 528 -15.98 -12.29 8.87
C GLN A 528 -16.48 -12.60 7.46
N VAL A 529 -15.64 -13.30 6.72
CA VAL A 529 -15.98 -13.90 5.43
C VAL A 529 -15.51 -15.34 5.43
N TYR A 530 -16.37 -16.24 4.97
CA TYR A 530 -16.06 -17.64 4.70
C TYR A 530 -15.79 -17.84 3.21
N VAL A 531 -14.69 -18.51 2.86
CA VAL A 531 -14.31 -18.84 1.48
C VAL A 531 -13.46 -20.10 1.48
N ASN A 532 -13.79 -21.09 0.64
CA ASN A 532 -12.99 -22.31 0.46
C ASN A 532 -12.47 -22.97 1.76
N GLY A 533 -13.31 -23.10 2.80
CA GLY A 533 -12.90 -23.67 4.09
C GLY A 533 -12.06 -22.74 4.99
N ILE A 534 -11.93 -21.47 4.62
CA ILE A 534 -11.20 -20.42 5.33
C ILE A 534 -12.20 -19.41 5.89
N THR A 535 -12.14 -19.15 7.20
CA THR A 535 -12.88 -18.04 7.83
C THR A 535 -11.91 -16.93 8.24
N THR A 536 -12.14 -15.71 7.78
CA THR A 536 -11.38 -14.53 8.25
C THR A 536 -11.77 -14.16 9.69
N ASN A 537 -10.81 -13.70 10.50
CA ASN A 537 -11.07 -13.34 11.89
C ASN A 537 -11.30 -11.82 12.07
N ASN A 538 -11.93 -11.48 13.19
CA ASN A 538 -12.54 -10.17 13.49
C ASN A 538 -11.58 -9.08 13.94
N ARG A 539 -10.37 -9.51 14.32
CA ARG A 539 -9.24 -8.70 14.76
C ARG A 539 -7.98 -9.48 14.43
N SER A 540 -6.95 -8.76 14.03
CA SER A 540 -5.65 -9.33 13.64
C SER A 540 -5.66 -10.03 12.29
N SER A 541 -4.47 -10.25 11.75
CA SER A 541 -4.26 -10.86 10.45
C SER A 541 -4.32 -12.40 10.52
N THR A 542 -5.40 -12.93 11.09
CA THR A 542 -5.56 -14.37 11.39
C THR A 542 -6.75 -15.00 10.64
N TYR A 543 -6.61 -16.29 10.33
CA TYR A 543 -7.51 -17.05 9.48
C TYR A 543 -7.75 -18.41 10.12
N ARG A 544 -9.00 -18.89 10.11
CA ARG A 544 -9.35 -20.25 10.56
C ARG A 544 -9.39 -21.17 9.35
N VAL A 545 -8.57 -22.22 9.35
CA VAL A 545 -8.45 -23.19 8.25
C VAL A 545 -8.49 -24.59 8.84
N GLY A 546 -9.51 -25.39 8.51
CA GLY A 546 -9.64 -26.76 9.03
C GLY A 546 -9.66 -26.86 10.57
N GLY A 547 -10.14 -25.81 11.26
CA GLY A 547 -10.14 -25.72 12.73
C GLY A 547 -8.89 -25.07 13.34
N GLU A 548 -7.80 -24.95 12.59
CA GLU A 548 -6.53 -24.35 13.02
C GLU A 548 -6.47 -22.84 12.74
N THR A 549 -5.79 -22.09 13.60
CA THR A 549 -5.54 -20.65 13.35
C THR A 549 -4.22 -20.47 12.61
N ARG A 550 -4.29 -19.85 11.43
CA ARG A 550 -3.13 -19.42 10.63
C ARG A 550 -3.01 -17.89 10.65
N VAL A 551 -1.81 -17.38 10.41
CA VAL A 551 -1.51 -15.95 10.45
C VAL A 551 -0.87 -15.52 9.13
N PHE A 552 -1.30 -14.39 8.58
CA PHE A 552 -0.63 -13.68 7.50
C PHE A 552 -0.55 -12.20 7.86
N GLY A 553 0.46 -11.80 8.63
CA GLY A 553 0.53 -10.51 9.32
C GLY A 553 0.61 -9.27 8.44
N ALA A 554 0.99 -9.41 7.16
CA ALA A 554 1.12 -8.28 6.26
C ALA A 554 -0.22 -7.73 5.73
N ALA A 555 -1.36 -8.37 5.97
CA ALA A 555 -2.66 -7.82 5.57
C ALA A 555 -3.76 -8.16 6.57
N ARG A 556 -4.72 -7.25 6.74
CA ARG A 556 -5.94 -7.48 7.53
C ARG A 556 -7.16 -7.00 6.77
N GLY A 557 -8.34 -7.52 7.14
CA GLY A 557 -9.60 -7.02 6.61
C GLY A 557 -9.86 -5.56 6.96
N SER A 558 -10.51 -4.84 6.06
CA SER A 558 -10.99 -3.48 6.28
C SER A 558 -12.12 -3.45 7.30
N CYS A 559 -12.21 -2.35 8.05
CA CYS A 559 -13.17 -2.26 9.14
C CYS A 559 -14.63 -2.40 8.72
N MET A 560 -14.95 -1.99 7.49
CA MET A 560 -16.33 -1.99 7.00
C MET A 560 -16.71 -3.26 6.24
N PHE A 561 -15.80 -3.89 5.50
CA PHE A 561 -16.13 -4.92 4.49
C PHE A 561 -15.15 -6.11 4.47
N ALA A 562 -14.34 -6.29 5.52
CA ALA A 562 -13.37 -7.37 5.64
C ALA A 562 -12.30 -7.34 4.52
N ALA A 563 -11.61 -8.47 4.32
CA ALA A 563 -10.83 -8.72 3.11
C ALA A 563 -11.73 -9.48 2.14
N ILE A 564 -11.97 -8.92 0.96
CA ILE A 564 -12.93 -9.42 -0.03
C ILE A 564 -12.28 -10.56 -0.83
N PRO A 565 -12.79 -11.81 -0.76
CA PRO A 565 -12.29 -12.92 -1.55
C PRO A 565 -12.96 -12.97 -2.92
N ALA A 566 -12.17 -12.73 -3.96
CA ALA A 566 -12.58 -12.78 -5.37
C ALA A 566 -11.36 -13.06 -6.25
N ASN A 567 -11.56 -13.53 -7.47
CA ASN A 567 -10.47 -13.77 -8.44
C ASN A 567 -9.31 -14.65 -7.90
N GLY A 568 -9.58 -15.58 -6.96
CA GLY A 568 -8.56 -16.40 -6.31
C GLY A 568 -7.63 -15.65 -5.35
N ALA A 569 -7.98 -14.42 -4.94
CA ALA A 569 -7.22 -13.60 -4.01
C ALA A 569 -8.14 -12.87 -3.00
N PHE A 570 -7.54 -12.21 -2.03
CA PHE A 570 -8.19 -11.29 -1.11
C PHE A 570 -7.82 -9.84 -1.45
N TYR A 571 -8.80 -8.95 -1.36
CA TYR A 571 -8.63 -7.51 -1.56
C TYR A 571 -9.01 -6.74 -0.30
N THR A 572 -8.14 -5.85 0.16
CA THR A 572 -8.41 -5.03 1.34
C THR A 572 -7.88 -3.62 1.17
N ALA A 573 -8.69 -2.65 1.60
CA ALA A 573 -8.34 -1.25 1.56
C ALA A 573 -7.28 -0.88 2.61
N GLN A 574 -6.81 0.37 2.58
CA GLN A 574 -5.84 0.90 3.53
C GLN A 574 -6.31 0.68 4.97
N THR A 575 -5.51 -0.03 5.76
CA THR A 575 -5.75 -0.23 7.18
C THR A 575 -4.50 0.07 8.00
N TYR A 576 -4.23 1.35 8.28
CA TYR A 576 -3.34 1.66 9.41
C TYR A 576 -4.16 1.62 10.70
N CYS A 577 -4.16 0.48 11.39
CA CYS A 577 -4.84 0.30 12.66
C CYS A 577 -3.79 0.05 13.76
N ALA A 578 -3.92 0.74 14.90
CA ALA A 578 -3.04 0.51 16.06
C ALA A 578 -3.05 -0.96 16.55
N CYS A 579 -4.11 -1.72 16.25
CA CYS A 579 -4.23 -3.13 16.61
C CYS A 579 -3.45 -4.10 15.71
N ALA A 580 -2.94 -3.65 14.56
CA ALA A 580 -2.15 -4.45 13.63
C ALA A 580 -1.18 -3.55 12.83
N PRO A 581 -0.16 -2.96 13.49
CA PRO A 581 0.74 -1.97 12.89
C PRO A 581 1.67 -2.53 11.79
N GLY A 582 1.70 -3.85 11.60
CA GLY A 582 2.61 -4.56 10.70
C GLY A 582 2.14 -4.79 9.27
N THR A 583 0.99 -4.24 8.87
CA THR A 583 0.45 -4.48 7.52
C THR A 583 1.27 -3.77 6.44
N ALA A 584 1.32 -4.35 5.24
CA ALA A 584 1.81 -3.65 4.07
C ALA A 584 1.00 -2.34 3.85
N PRO A 585 1.61 -1.28 3.30
CA PRO A 585 0.97 -0.01 3.09
C PRO A 585 0.08 -0.02 1.86
N GLY A 586 -0.94 0.83 1.87
CA GLY A 586 -1.81 1.05 0.72
C GLY A 586 -3.02 0.10 0.66
N PHE A 587 -3.70 0.10 -0.48
CA PHE A 587 -4.65 -0.92 -0.90
C PHE A 587 -3.85 -2.17 -1.31
N ILE A 588 -4.25 -3.34 -0.79
CA ILE A 588 -3.46 -4.57 -0.87
C ILE A 588 -4.28 -5.69 -1.50
N SER A 589 -3.62 -6.47 -2.33
CA SER A 589 -4.05 -7.82 -2.71
C SER A 589 -3.07 -8.86 -2.18
N PHE A 590 -3.62 -9.95 -1.66
CA PHE A 590 -2.85 -11.10 -1.19
C PHE A 590 -3.62 -12.39 -1.48
N GLY A 591 -2.92 -13.51 -1.67
CA GLY A 591 -3.55 -14.77 -2.05
C GLY A 591 -2.57 -15.94 -2.02
N PRO A 592 -2.95 -17.12 -2.53
CA PRO A 592 -2.07 -18.28 -2.62
C PRO A 592 -0.76 -17.94 -3.31
N VAL A 593 0.39 -18.47 -2.88
CA VAL A 593 1.70 -18.19 -3.53
C VAL A 593 2.48 -19.44 -3.91
N GLY A 594 1.80 -20.58 -4.05
CA GLY A 594 2.44 -21.88 -4.25
C GLY A 594 3.14 -22.31 -2.96
N THR A 595 4.42 -22.67 -3.05
CA THR A 595 5.25 -22.98 -1.87
C THR A 595 5.90 -21.71 -1.34
N GLU A 596 5.79 -21.48 -0.03
CA GLU A 596 6.53 -20.45 0.69
C GLU A 596 7.87 -21.05 1.15
N PRO A 597 9.02 -20.36 0.94
CA PRO A 597 10.31 -20.90 1.38
C PRO A 597 10.32 -21.00 2.90
N THR A 598 10.89 -22.08 3.42
CA THR A 598 11.12 -22.26 4.86
C THR A 598 12.12 -21.22 5.38
N ARG A 599 12.17 -21.04 6.70
CA ARG A 599 13.13 -20.13 7.34
C ARG A 599 14.57 -20.62 7.14
N GLU A 600 14.77 -21.93 7.12
CA GLU A 600 16.04 -22.58 6.84
C GLU A 600 16.49 -22.33 5.40
N GLU A 601 15.57 -22.45 4.43
CA GLU A 601 15.84 -22.12 3.03
C GLU A 601 16.15 -20.63 2.83
N LEU A 602 15.41 -19.72 3.47
CA LEU A 602 15.73 -18.30 3.45
C LEU A 602 17.10 -18.02 4.07
N ARG A 603 17.42 -18.64 5.21
CA ARG A 603 18.72 -18.48 5.89
C ARG A 603 19.86 -18.95 4.99
N ALA A 604 19.73 -20.10 4.34
CA ALA A 604 20.74 -20.67 3.46
C ALA A 604 20.81 -20.01 2.07
N GLY A 605 19.69 -19.49 1.56
CA GLY A 605 19.50 -19.10 0.16
C GLY A 605 20.11 -17.75 -0.23
N ALA A 606 21.44 -17.65 -0.21
CA ALA A 606 22.17 -16.55 -0.83
C ALA A 606 22.74 -16.97 -2.19
N SER A 607 22.74 -16.07 -3.15
CA SER A 607 23.43 -16.28 -4.43
C SER A 607 24.26 -15.06 -4.79
N LEU A 608 25.58 -15.25 -4.88
CA LEU A 608 26.53 -14.22 -5.27
C LEU A 608 26.81 -14.34 -6.78
N THR A 609 26.58 -13.25 -7.50
CA THR A 609 26.96 -13.11 -8.91
C THR A 609 28.14 -12.14 -9.01
N LYS A 610 29.24 -12.60 -9.61
CA LYS A 610 30.43 -11.77 -9.85
C LYS A 610 30.25 -11.01 -11.16
N GLY A 611 30.49 -9.71 -11.13
CA GLY A 611 30.46 -8.85 -12.30
C GLY A 611 31.84 -8.65 -12.95
N PRO A 612 31.92 -7.90 -14.06
CA PRO A 612 33.16 -7.68 -14.80
C PRO A 612 34.25 -6.93 -14.02
N ALA A 613 33.89 -6.23 -12.94
CA ALA A 613 34.85 -5.54 -12.08
C ALA A 613 35.21 -6.29 -10.80
N TYR A 614 34.73 -7.53 -10.63
CA TYR A 614 35.02 -8.33 -9.43
C TYR A 614 36.53 -8.47 -9.20
N GLY A 615 36.99 -8.14 -7.99
CA GLY A 615 38.38 -8.32 -7.56
C GLY A 615 39.35 -7.22 -8.04
N ARG A 616 38.87 -6.16 -8.71
CA ARG A 616 39.70 -4.98 -9.01
C ARG A 616 39.93 -4.10 -7.78
N GLN A 617 39.03 -4.19 -6.80
CA GLN A 617 38.98 -3.29 -5.65
C GLN A 617 39.90 -3.79 -4.53
N THR A 618 40.76 -2.90 -4.04
CA THR A 618 41.70 -3.20 -2.96
C THR A 618 41.64 -2.19 -1.81
N GLY A 619 41.00 -1.03 -2.04
CA GLY A 619 40.82 -0.01 -1.01
C GLY A 619 39.96 -0.49 0.15
N SER A 620 40.29 -0.05 1.35
CA SER A 620 39.54 -0.32 2.57
C SER A 620 39.27 0.98 3.34
N GLY A 621 38.22 0.96 4.16
CA GLY A 621 37.84 2.08 5.03
C GLY A 621 36.77 2.99 4.45
N THR A 622 36.36 3.96 5.26
CA THR A 622 35.33 4.95 4.94
C THR A 622 35.90 6.35 5.09
N GLU A 623 35.45 7.28 4.25
CA GLU A 623 35.86 8.69 4.29
C GLU A 623 34.66 9.61 4.04
N GLY A 624 34.69 10.80 4.62
CA GLY A 624 33.64 11.80 4.43
C GLY A 624 32.26 11.36 4.96
N TRP A 625 31.22 11.69 4.22
CA TRP A 625 29.83 11.29 4.49
C TRP A 625 29.54 10.02 3.69
N SER A 626 30.02 8.89 4.19
CA SER A 626 30.18 7.66 3.40
C SER A 626 28.93 6.79 3.29
N SER A 627 27.86 7.08 4.03
CA SER A 627 26.65 6.25 4.01
C SER A 627 25.41 7.05 4.43
N PHE A 628 24.23 6.41 4.44
CA PHE A 628 23.02 7.04 4.98
C PHE A 628 23.27 7.60 6.39
N MET A 629 22.88 8.86 6.63
CA MET A 629 23.16 9.57 7.89
C MET A 629 24.66 9.65 8.25
N GLY A 630 25.53 9.70 7.25
CA GLY A 630 26.95 10.03 7.36
C GLY A 630 27.87 8.84 7.65
N ASN A 631 27.49 7.97 8.57
CA ASN A 631 28.36 6.90 9.08
C ASN A 631 27.58 5.67 9.57
N ALA A 632 28.30 4.64 10.00
CA ALA A 632 27.71 3.38 10.46
C ALA A 632 26.88 3.50 11.76
N ALA A 633 27.15 4.52 12.58
CA ALA A 633 26.33 4.85 13.75
C ALA A 633 25.06 5.63 13.37
N ARG A 634 24.91 6.03 12.10
CA ARG A 634 23.81 6.83 11.55
C ARG A 634 23.64 8.18 12.26
N SER A 635 24.76 8.81 12.67
CA SER A 635 24.72 9.97 13.56
C SER A 635 24.31 11.30 12.92
N ASN A 636 24.13 11.34 11.59
CA ASN A 636 23.97 12.57 10.82
C ASN A 636 25.06 13.61 11.12
N ALA A 637 26.26 13.16 11.48
CA ALA A 637 27.37 14.03 11.81
C ALA A 637 28.66 13.63 11.09
N ASN A 638 29.41 14.65 10.69
CA ASN A 638 30.78 14.57 10.21
C ASN A 638 31.63 15.62 10.97
N PRO A 639 32.16 15.26 12.16
CA PRO A 639 32.85 16.22 13.03
C PRO A 639 34.18 16.72 12.46
N ALA A 640 34.71 16.06 11.41
CA ALA A 640 35.92 16.49 10.72
C ALA A 640 35.65 17.59 9.68
N ALA A 641 34.45 17.62 9.09
CA ALA A 641 34.13 18.51 7.98
C ALA A 641 33.64 19.89 8.45
N PRO A 642 34.36 20.99 8.16
CA PRO A 642 33.81 22.33 8.38
C PRO A 642 32.59 22.56 7.50
N VAL A 643 31.66 23.36 8.01
CA VAL A 643 30.49 23.87 7.30
C VAL A 643 30.81 25.31 6.87
N PRO A 644 30.47 25.71 5.65
CA PRO A 644 30.63 27.10 5.19
C PRO A 644 30.07 28.11 6.19
N ALA A 645 30.85 29.14 6.52
CA ALA A 645 30.41 30.28 7.30
C ALA A 645 30.14 31.48 6.38
N GLY A 646 29.11 32.28 6.67
CA GLY A 646 28.74 33.45 5.86
C GLY A 646 27.70 33.16 4.78
N LYS A 647 27.70 33.94 3.69
CA LYS A 647 26.69 33.83 2.62
C LYS A 647 26.84 32.50 1.88
N VAL A 648 25.77 31.71 1.87
CA VAL A 648 25.73 30.37 1.25
C VAL A 648 25.72 30.47 -0.28
N HIS A 649 26.86 30.19 -0.91
CA HIS A 649 27.02 30.20 -2.37
C HIS A 649 26.57 28.87 -2.99
N LEU A 650 25.95 28.93 -4.17
CA LEU A 650 25.63 27.74 -4.96
C LEU A 650 26.79 27.52 -5.92
N GLU A 651 27.59 26.49 -5.66
CA GLU A 651 28.76 26.17 -6.47
C GLU A 651 28.33 25.55 -7.80
N TRP A 652 27.43 24.58 -7.72
CA TRP A 652 26.86 23.91 -8.88
C TRP A 652 25.51 23.30 -8.52
N GLN A 653 24.75 23.03 -9.57
CA GLN A 653 23.45 22.37 -9.51
C GLN A 653 23.31 21.44 -10.71
N THR A 654 22.91 20.19 -10.45
CA THR A 654 22.74 19.15 -11.47
C THR A 654 21.43 18.41 -11.25
N ARG A 655 20.59 18.37 -12.30
CA ARG A 655 19.37 17.56 -12.31
C ARG A 655 19.69 16.11 -12.61
N ILE A 656 19.55 15.25 -11.60
CA ILE A 656 19.83 13.81 -11.70
C ILE A 656 18.57 12.97 -11.91
N ALA A 657 17.41 13.52 -11.52
CA ALA A 657 16.11 12.88 -11.73
C ALA A 657 15.10 13.89 -12.30
N LYS A 658 14.11 13.37 -13.04
CA LYS A 658 13.00 14.18 -13.58
C LYS A 658 11.66 13.62 -13.11
N PRO A 659 10.73 14.46 -12.63
CA PRO A 659 9.37 14.03 -12.35
C PRO A 659 8.77 13.36 -13.58
N MET A 660 8.03 12.27 -13.37
CA MET A 660 7.16 11.68 -14.39
C MET A 660 5.72 11.95 -13.96
N THR A 661 4.94 12.56 -14.85
CA THR A 661 3.61 13.10 -14.54
C THR A 661 2.65 12.86 -15.69
N GLY A 662 1.36 12.66 -15.40
CA GLY A 662 0.28 12.76 -16.39
C GLY A 662 -0.43 11.45 -16.77
N GLY A 663 0.10 10.28 -16.37
CA GLY A 663 -0.56 8.99 -16.56
C GLY A 663 -1.00 8.32 -15.26
N ASN A 664 -1.82 7.28 -15.33
CA ASN A 664 -2.30 6.57 -14.14
C ASN A 664 -1.19 5.79 -13.45
N ILE A 665 -0.25 5.19 -14.21
CA ILE A 665 0.94 4.54 -13.67
C ILE A 665 1.78 5.52 -12.85
N GLU A 666 2.07 6.70 -13.39
CA GLU A 666 2.78 7.76 -12.67
C GLU A 666 1.99 8.27 -11.46
N GLY A 667 0.65 8.25 -11.54
CA GLY A 667 -0.25 8.52 -10.43
C GLY A 667 0.04 7.61 -9.23
N SER A 668 0.16 6.29 -9.45
CA SER A 668 0.55 5.31 -8.42
C SER A 668 1.92 5.61 -7.81
N TRP A 669 2.90 6.04 -8.62
CA TRP A 669 4.23 6.37 -8.12
C TRP A 669 4.20 7.56 -7.18
N GLN A 670 3.42 8.59 -7.53
CA GLN A 670 3.25 9.77 -6.69
C GLN A 670 2.43 9.46 -5.43
N ASP A 671 1.48 8.52 -5.47
CA ASP A 671 0.74 8.06 -4.29
C ASP A 671 1.59 7.25 -3.31
N SER A 672 2.68 6.64 -3.78
CA SER A 672 3.69 6.06 -2.89
C SER A 672 4.30 7.08 -1.95
N LEU A 673 4.22 8.38 -2.30
CA LEU A 673 4.87 9.49 -1.63
C LEU A 673 6.41 9.46 -1.72
N ALA A 674 6.97 8.58 -2.55
CA ALA A 674 8.42 8.50 -2.75
C ALA A 674 8.99 9.77 -3.33
N GLY A 675 10.17 10.16 -2.81
CA GLY A 675 10.99 11.17 -3.45
C GLY A 675 11.46 10.67 -4.81
N LEU A 676 11.88 11.59 -5.67
CA LEU A 676 12.49 11.23 -6.95
C LEU A 676 13.91 10.70 -6.78
N THR A 677 14.58 11.09 -5.69
CA THR A 677 15.97 10.71 -5.40
C THR A 677 16.14 10.16 -3.98
N THR A 678 17.23 9.43 -3.76
CA THR A 678 17.76 9.20 -2.41
C THR A 678 18.39 10.47 -1.86
N ALA A 679 18.69 10.50 -0.55
CA ALA A 679 19.62 11.47 0.02
C ALA A 679 21.03 11.31 -0.60
N PRO A 680 21.84 12.39 -0.65
CA PRO A 680 23.18 12.33 -1.21
C PRO A 680 24.17 11.69 -0.23
N VAL A 681 25.22 11.11 -0.79
CA VAL A 681 26.40 10.58 -0.08
C VAL A 681 27.62 11.21 -0.71
N ALA A 682 28.55 11.74 0.09
CA ALA A 682 29.68 12.52 -0.39
C ALA A 682 30.98 12.00 0.21
N SER A 683 31.86 11.44 -0.62
CA SER A 683 33.02 10.68 -0.18
C SER A 683 34.13 10.67 -1.24
N GLY A 684 35.33 11.10 -0.85
CA GLY A 684 36.53 11.07 -1.69
C GLY A 684 36.43 11.90 -2.95
N GLY A 685 35.95 13.14 -2.85
CA GLY A 685 35.80 14.05 -4.00
C GLY A 685 34.63 13.73 -4.94
N HIS A 686 33.70 12.88 -4.51
CA HIS A 686 32.57 12.43 -5.33
C HIS A 686 31.25 12.47 -4.55
N VAL A 687 30.14 12.63 -5.28
CA VAL A 687 28.78 12.67 -4.73
C VAL A 687 27.91 11.63 -5.43
N PHE A 688 27.14 10.87 -4.65
CA PHE A 688 26.31 9.77 -5.11
C PHE A 688 24.85 9.98 -4.72
N ALA A 689 23.94 9.67 -5.64
CA ALA A 689 22.50 9.61 -5.38
C ALA A 689 21.82 8.76 -6.46
N ALA A 690 20.67 8.16 -6.14
CA ALA A 690 19.89 7.39 -7.10
C ALA A 690 18.67 8.17 -7.63
N ASP A 691 18.32 7.99 -8.90
CA ASP A 691 16.97 8.24 -9.45
C ASP A 691 16.12 6.99 -9.19
N LEU A 692 15.10 7.15 -8.33
CA LEU A 692 14.25 6.04 -7.90
C LEU A 692 13.43 5.45 -9.04
N HIS A 693 12.76 6.29 -9.82
CA HIS A 693 11.81 5.83 -10.83
C HIS A 693 12.51 5.26 -12.05
N ARG A 694 13.68 5.78 -12.43
CA ARG A 694 14.49 5.24 -13.55
C ARG A 694 15.44 4.13 -13.13
N ARG A 695 15.47 3.78 -11.83
CA ARG A 695 16.32 2.70 -11.27
C ARG A 695 17.79 2.91 -11.64
N LYS A 696 18.29 4.11 -11.35
CA LYS A 696 19.60 4.55 -11.82
C LYS A 696 20.44 5.09 -10.68
N MET A 697 21.65 4.56 -10.49
CA MET A 697 22.64 5.15 -9.59
C MET A 697 23.49 6.15 -10.36
N VAL A 698 23.74 7.33 -9.79
CA VAL A 698 24.51 8.41 -10.42
C VAL A 698 25.66 8.81 -9.50
N MET A 699 26.84 9.01 -10.10
CA MET A 699 28.00 9.61 -9.44
C MET A 699 28.40 10.89 -10.15
N LEU A 700 28.71 11.91 -9.35
CA LEU A 700 29.09 13.24 -9.80
C LEU A 700 30.43 13.65 -9.18
N GLY A 701 31.19 14.48 -9.89
CA GLY A 701 32.35 15.17 -9.32
C GLY A 701 31.91 16.17 -8.26
N ALA A 702 32.51 16.12 -7.06
CA ALA A 702 32.17 17.04 -5.97
C ALA A 702 32.52 18.50 -6.30
N SER A 703 33.53 18.73 -7.15
CA SER A 703 34.03 20.05 -7.50
C SER A 703 33.19 20.78 -8.55
N ASP A 704 32.61 20.06 -9.52
CA ASP A 704 31.95 20.66 -10.69
C ASP A 704 30.54 20.14 -10.97
N GLY A 705 30.07 19.16 -10.19
CA GLY A 705 28.74 18.58 -10.36
C GLY A 705 28.55 17.82 -11.67
N LYS A 706 29.61 17.51 -12.42
CA LYS A 706 29.47 16.75 -13.67
C LYS A 706 29.26 15.28 -13.36
N VAL A 707 28.33 14.66 -14.09
CA VAL A 707 28.12 13.21 -14.05
C VAL A 707 29.37 12.51 -14.56
N ILE A 708 29.97 11.67 -13.72
CA ILE A 708 31.13 10.83 -14.06
C ILE A 708 30.63 9.54 -14.68
N TRP A 709 29.68 8.88 -14.01
CA TRP A 709 28.99 7.72 -14.53
C TRP A 709 27.54 7.66 -14.01
N GLU A 710 26.73 6.94 -14.78
CA GLU A 710 25.38 6.53 -14.39
C GLU A 710 25.21 5.03 -14.70
N ARG A 711 24.48 4.31 -13.84
CA ARG A 711 24.27 2.86 -13.98
C ARG A 711 22.80 2.52 -13.83
N TYR A 712 22.22 1.88 -14.85
CA TYR A 712 20.85 1.34 -14.82
C TYR A 712 20.82 0.00 -14.07
N LEU A 713 19.77 -0.21 -13.29
CA LEU A 713 19.60 -1.31 -12.36
C LEU A 713 18.25 -2.01 -12.57
N GLY A 714 18.13 -3.23 -12.05
CA GLY A 714 16.88 -3.99 -12.13
C GLY A 714 15.77 -3.48 -11.21
N GLY A 715 16.13 -3.07 -9.99
CA GLY A 715 15.20 -2.58 -8.98
C GLY A 715 15.37 -1.11 -8.61
N ARG A 716 14.34 -0.53 -7.99
CA ARG A 716 14.42 0.82 -7.41
C ARG A 716 15.42 0.86 -6.26
N VAL A 717 16.23 1.92 -6.20
CA VAL A 717 17.12 2.18 -5.06
C VAL A 717 16.49 3.26 -4.20
N THR A 718 15.90 2.84 -3.08
CA THR A 718 15.12 3.73 -2.19
C THR A 718 15.92 4.24 -0.99
N THR A 719 17.15 3.75 -0.80
CA THR A 719 18.06 4.20 0.26
C THR A 719 19.41 4.64 -0.28
N PRO A 720 20.09 5.61 0.39
CA PRO A 720 21.39 6.08 -0.06
C PRO A 720 22.45 4.96 -0.05
N PRO A 721 23.41 5.00 -0.98
CA PRO A 721 24.48 4.01 -1.03
C PRO A 721 25.44 4.16 0.15
N THR A 722 26.27 3.14 0.35
CA THR A 722 27.41 3.16 1.26
C THR A 722 28.68 3.03 0.44
N ILE A 723 29.58 3.99 0.62
CA ILE A 723 30.91 4.02 0.02
C ILE A 723 31.90 3.39 1.00
N TYR A 724 32.58 2.34 0.55
CA TYR A 724 33.62 1.65 1.30
C TYR A 724 34.79 1.34 0.36
N GLY A 725 35.94 1.97 0.62
CA GLY A 725 37.09 1.93 -0.28
C GLY A 725 36.69 2.32 -1.72
N ASP A 726 36.89 1.39 -2.64
CA ASP A 726 36.59 1.56 -4.08
C ASP A 726 35.18 1.08 -4.47
N LEU A 727 34.29 0.82 -3.50
CA LEU A 727 32.95 0.29 -3.75
C LEU A 727 31.84 1.26 -3.41
N CYS A 728 30.79 1.25 -4.23
CA CYS A 728 29.48 1.83 -3.97
C CYS A 728 28.47 0.70 -3.75
N LEU A 729 28.05 0.49 -2.49
CA LEU A 729 27.17 -0.60 -2.08
C LEU A 729 25.74 -0.11 -1.78
N PHE A 730 24.72 -0.81 -2.26
CA PHE A 730 23.32 -0.46 -1.97
C PHE A 730 22.39 -1.65 -2.18
N GLY A 731 21.25 -1.64 -1.49
CA GLY A 731 20.15 -2.58 -1.74
C GLY A 731 19.14 -2.01 -2.74
N ALA A 732 18.47 -2.89 -3.49
CA ALA A 732 17.46 -2.52 -4.47
C ALA A 732 16.17 -3.34 -4.36
N GLY A 733 15.10 -2.80 -4.95
CA GLY A 733 13.75 -3.36 -4.92
C GLY A 733 13.61 -4.71 -5.64
N ASP A 734 14.57 -5.10 -6.47
CA ASP A 734 14.66 -6.42 -7.13
C ASP A 734 15.15 -7.53 -6.17
N GLY A 735 15.52 -7.19 -4.94
CA GLY A 735 15.96 -8.15 -3.91
C GLY A 735 17.46 -8.42 -3.90
N TYR A 736 18.25 -7.61 -4.61
CA TYR A 736 19.71 -7.69 -4.63
C TYR A 736 20.35 -6.58 -3.80
N VAL A 737 21.49 -6.92 -3.18
CA VAL A 737 22.51 -5.94 -2.81
C VAL A 737 23.53 -5.87 -3.94
N TYR A 738 23.79 -4.67 -4.42
CA TYR A 738 24.76 -4.38 -5.47
C TYR A 738 26.03 -3.79 -4.88
N ALA A 739 27.17 -4.11 -5.47
CA ALA A 739 28.41 -3.39 -5.31
C ALA A 739 28.95 -2.98 -6.67
N LEU A 740 29.05 -1.67 -6.88
CA LEU A 740 29.62 -1.08 -8.08
C LEU A 740 31.03 -0.60 -7.80
N ASP A 741 31.90 -0.69 -8.80
CA ASP A 741 33.18 0.00 -8.78
C ASP A 741 32.96 1.52 -8.73
N LYS A 742 33.57 2.19 -7.76
CA LYS A 742 33.43 3.63 -7.54
C LYS A 742 33.95 4.43 -8.75
N THR A 743 34.93 3.93 -9.50
CA THR A 743 35.61 4.70 -10.55
C THR A 743 34.80 4.81 -11.84
N ASP A 744 34.17 3.70 -12.28
CA ASP A 744 33.49 3.62 -13.57
C ASP A 744 32.03 3.14 -13.49
N GLY A 745 31.54 2.80 -12.29
CA GLY A 745 30.17 2.33 -12.05
C GLY A 745 29.91 0.91 -12.54
N SER A 746 30.94 0.18 -12.96
CA SER A 746 30.79 -1.20 -13.42
C SER A 746 30.47 -2.15 -12.26
N LEU A 747 29.71 -3.21 -12.54
CA LEU A 747 29.29 -4.16 -11.53
C LEU A 747 30.51 -4.96 -11.02
N ALA A 748 30.82 -4.85 -9.73
CA ALA A 748 31.80 -5.70 -9.07
C ALA A 748 31.15 -7.02 -8.66
N TRP A 749 30.06 -6.97 -7.90
CA TRP A 749 29.23 -8.13 -7.57
C TRP A 749 27.79 -7.72 -7.23
N LYS A 750 26.87 -8.68 -7.30
CA LYS A 750 25.52 -8.57 -6.72
C LYS A 750 25.17 -9.82 -5.92
N LEU A 751 24.54 -9.62 -4.77
CA LEU A 751 24.14 -10.66 -3.81
C LEU A 751 22.62 -10.72 -3.74
N ARG A 752 22.02 -11.85 -4.14
CA ARG A 752 20.59 -12.09 -3.94
C ARG A 752 20.35 -12.36 -2.46
N MET A 753 19.46 -11.59 -1.84
CA MET A 753 19.21 -11.69 -0.41
C MET A 753 18.30 -12.87 -0.03
N ALA A 754 17.33 -13.21 -0.88
CA ALA A 754 16.40 -14.32 -0.69
C ALA A 754 16.75 -15.56 -1.52
N SER A 755 16.20 -16.71 -1.12
CA SER A 755 16.41 -18.00 -1.79
C SER A 755 15.89 -18.01 -3.23
N GLU A 756 14.80 -17.28 -3.48
CA GLU A 756 14.08 -17.27 -4.75
C GLU A 756 14.03 -15.89 -5.40
N ASP A 757 13.94 -15.88 -6.73
CA ASP A 757 13.81 -14.67 -7.55
C ASP A 757 12.36 -14.55 -8.05
N ARG A 758 11.56 -13.74 -7.35
CA ARG A 758 10.13 -13.53 -7.65
C ARG A 758 9.80 -12.05 -7.81
N ARG A 759 8.76 -11.71 -8.57
CA ARG A 759 8.22 -10.36 -8.74
C ARG A 759 6.77 -10.27 -8.26
N MET A 760 6.46 -9.17 -7.61
CA MET A 760 5.13 -8.66 -7.28
C MET A 760 5.04 -7.20 -7.75
N VAL A 761 3.85 -6.61 -7.77
CA VAL A 761 3.70 -5.19 -8.10
C VAL A 761 3.59 -4.33 -6.83
N SER A 762 4.43 -3.31 -6.72
CA SER A 762 4.40 -2.34 -5.62
C SER A 762 4.42 -0.93 -6.18
N TYR A 763 3.30 -0.20 -6.08
CA TYR A 763 3.12 1.12 -6.68
C TYR A 763 3.43 1.13 -8.18
N ALA A 764 2.74 0.27 -8.94
CA ALA A 764 2.94 0.11 -10.38
C ALA A 764 4.43 -0.07 -10.79
N GLN A 765 5.22 -0.74 -9.97
CA GLN A 765 6.61 -1.15 -10.26
C GLN A 765 6.76 -2.62 -9.92
N LEU A 766 7.62 -3.35 -10.65
CA LEU A 766 7.90 -4.75 -10.36
C LEU A 766 9.04 -4.84 -9.36
N GLU A 767 8.79 -5.52 -8.25
CA GLU A 767 9.74 -5.66 -7.16
C GLU A 767 9.73 -7.06 -6.58
N SER A 768 10.81 -7.42 -5.91
CA SER A 768 10.86 -8.61 -5.09
C SER A 768 9.92 -8.51 -3.89
N PRO A 769 9.23 -9.61 -3.53
CA PRO A 769 8.60 -9.74 -2.22
C PRO A 769 9.63 -9.65 -1.08
N TRP A 770 10.88 -10.03 -1.35
CA TRP A 770 12.04 -9.82 -0.50
C TRP A 770 12.93 -8.70 -1.05
N CYS A 771 12.36 -7.51 -1.19
CA CYS A 771 13.10 -6.30 -1.54
C CYS A 771 14.20 -5.99 -0.51
N ALA A 772 15.39 -5.60 -0.99
CA ALA A 772 16.54 -5.25 -0.16
C ALA A 772 16.54 -3.75 0.14
N PHE A 773 15.66 -3.29 1.04
CA PHE A 773 15.45 -1.86 1.26
C PHE A 773 16.32 -1.24 2.36
N SER A 774 16.88 -2.01 3.30
CA SER A 774 17.75 -1.42 4.32
C SER A 774 19.01 -0.84 3.67
N SER A 775 19.38 0.40 4.00
CA SER A 775 20.68 0.96 3.59
C SER A 775 21.79 0.02 4.08
N VAL A 776 22.64 -0.43 3.14
CA VAL A 776 23.75 -1.35 3.46
C VAL A 776 24.64 -0.69 4.49
N LEU A 777 24.91 -1.38 5.58
CA LEU A 777 25.75 -0.88 6.66
C LEU A 777 27.12 -1.55 6.55
N VAL A 778 28.22 -0.79 6.61
CA VAL A 778 29.57 -1.37 6.60
C VAL A 778 30.31 -0.91 7.84
N ASP A 779 30.90 -1.86 8.57
CA ASP A 779 31.66 -1.57 9.78
C ASP A 779 33.15 -1.30 9.53
N ASP A 780 33.85 -0.99 10.60
CA ASP A 780 35.29 -0.68 10.64
C ASP A 780 36.18 -1.82 10.16
N LYS A 781 35.66 -3.06 10.13
CA LYS A 781 36.37 -4.27 9.72
C LYS A 781 36.05 -4.68 8.28
N GLY A 782 35.23 -3.90 7.57
CA GLY A 782 34.79 -4.22 6.22
C GLY A 782 33.71 -5.29 6.15
N VAL A 783 33.02 -5.57 7.26
CA VAL A 783 31.82 -6.42 7.26
C VAL A 783 30.62 -5.55 6.92
N ALA A 784 29.89 -5.96 5.89
CA ALA A 784 28.67 -5.34 5.43
C ALA A 784 27.44 -6.11 5.93
N TYR A 785 26.37 -5.38 6.24
CA TYR A 785 25.10 -5.91 6.72
C TYR A 785 23.96 -5.39 5.85
N ALA A 786 23.07 -6.28 5.42
CA ALA A 786 21.83 -5.91 4.71
C ALA A 786 20.65 -6.79 5.16
N SER A 787 19.44 -6.28 5.02
CA SER A 787 18.20 -7.03 5.22
C SER A 787 17.29 -6.98 4.00
N ALA A 788 16.47 -8.02 3.83
CA ALA A 788 15.46 -8.10 2.77
C ALA A 788 14.17 -8.76 3.27
N GLY A 789 13.04 -8.35 2.69
CA GLY A 789 11.70 -8.70 3.17
C GLY A 789 10.88 -7.45 3.47
N ARG A 790 9.56 -7.55 3.34
CA ARG A 790 8.64 -6.44 3.64
C ARG A 790 8.16 -6.46 5.08
N SER A 791 7.93 -7.66 5.62
CA SER A 791 7.40 -7.84 6.96
C SER A 791 7.90 -9.13 7.61
N THR A 792 8.11 -9.13 8.93
CA THR A 792 8.37 -10.34 9.73
C THR A 792 7.22 -11.33 9.71
N ALA A 793 6.02 -10.92 9.27
CA ALA A 793 4.82 -11.74 9.27
C ALA A 793 4.28 -12.04 7.86
N ALA A 794 5.10 -11.88 6.83
CA ALA A 794 4.80 -12.34 5.47
C ALA A 794 6.03 -12.98 4.84
N GLU A 795 5.78 -13.98 3.99
CA GLU A 795 6.78 -14.55 3.08
C GLU A 795 8.03 -15.03 3.85
N SER A 796 7.78 -15.74 4.95
CA SER A 796 8.73 -16.29 5.92
C SER A 796 9.62 -15.29 6.66
N GLY A 797 9.34 -14.00 6.53
CA GLY A 797 9.89 -12.95 7.37
C GLY A 797 10.95 -12.09 6.69
N ILE A 798 11.86 -11.55 7.51
CA ILE A 798 12.95 -10.68 7.06
C ILE A 798 14.25 -11.46 7.19
N VAL A 799 14.98 -11.62 6.08
CA VAL A 799 16.33 -12.17 6.07
C VAL A 799 17.35 -11.06 6.31
N ILE A 800 18.35 -11.32 7.15
CA ILE A 800 19.47 -10.44 7.46
C ILE A 800 20.74 -11.21 7.15
N ARG A 801 21.70 -10.55 6.49
CA ARG A 801 22.99 -11.17 6.17
C ARG A 801 24.12 -10.23 6.54
N ALA A 802 25.17 -10.81 7.13
CA ALA A 802 26.50 -10.21 7.13
C ALA A 802 27.33 -10.83 6.02
N PHE A 803 28.11 -10.00 5.33
CA PHE A 803 28.97 -10.41 4.23
C PHE A 803 30.21 -9.54 4.15
N GLN A 804 31.28 -10.04 3.55
CA GLN A 804 32.49 -9.25 3.30
C GLN A 804 32.21 -8.18 2.25
N ALA A 805 32.46 -6.91 2.57
CA ALA A 805 32.15 -5.79 1.67
C ALA A 805 32.89 -5.89 0.33
N LEU A 806 34.14 -6.36 0.31
CA LEU A 806 34.93 -6.45 -0.92
C LEU A 806 34.50 -7.60 -1.83
N THR A 807 34.11 -8.75 -1.26
CA THR A 807 33.87 -9.99 -2.01
C THR A 807 32.41 -10.37 -2.15
N GLY A 808 31.52 -9.81 -1.32
CA GLY A 808 30.12 -10.24 -1.21
C GLY A 808 29.94 -11.62 -0.58
N GLU A 809 31.00 -12.23 -0.04
CA GLU A 809 30.93 -13.55 0.61
C GLU A 809 30.14 -13.45 1.92
N VAL A 810 29.09 -14.25 2.03
CA VAL A 810 28.22 -14.29 3.21
C VAL A 810 28.96 -14.94 4.38
N LEU A 811 29.02 -14.23 5.51
CA LEU A 811 29.63 -14.68 6.76
C LEU A 811 28.62 -15.42 7.63
N TRP A 812 27.43 -14.84 7.79
CA TRP A 812 26.32 -15.43 8.51
C TRP A 812 24.99 -14.91 7.97
N SER A 813 23.91 -15.62 8.30
CA SER A 813 22.56 -15.22 7.92
C SER A 813 21.56 -15.53 9.03
N GLN A 814 20.59 -14.64 9.20
CA GLN A 814 19.54 -14.75 10.19
C GLN A 814 18.18 -14.44 9.57
N VAL A 815 17.11 -15.03 10.11
CA VAL A 815 15.73 -14.72 9.71
C VAL A 815 14.94 -14.27 10.93
N ILE A 816 14.33 -13.09 10.84
CA ILE A 816 13.40 -12.56 11.85
C ILE A 816 11.97 -12.76 11.34
N ALA A 817 11.17 -13.54 12.08
CA ALA A 817 9.80 -13.85 11.73
C ALA A 817 8.86 -13.88 12.94
N TYR A 818 7.59 -13.53 12.74
CA TYR A 818 6.54 -13.60 13.75
C TYR A 818 6.34 -15.05 14.28
N PRO A 819 6.06 -15.28 15.59
CA PRO A 819 5.81 -14.32 16.67
C PRO A 819 7.06 -13.88 17.46
N ALA A 820 8.28 -14.12 16.96
CA ALA A 820 9.52 -13.88 17.69
C ALA A 820 9.92 -12.38 17.82
N GLY A 821 8.95 -11.46 17.72
CA GLY A 821 9.18 -10.02 17.82
C GLY A 821 8.03 -9.30 18.56
N PRO A 822 8.29 -8.12 19.13
CA PRO A 822 7.30 -7.36 19.88
C PRO A 822 6.04 -7.07 19.04
N LYS A 823 4.87 -7.10 19.69
CA LYS A 823 3.53 -6.95 19.07
C LYS A 823 3.33 -5.67 18.25
N SER A 824 4.26 -4.71 18.30
CA SER A 824 4.13 -3.39 17.70
C SER A 824 4.87 -3.17 16.38
N ASP A 825 5.86 -4.00 16.02
CA ASP A 825 6.77 -3.69 14.90
C ASP A 825 7.04 -4.95 14.06
N HIS A 826 6.53 -4.97 12.82
CA HIS A 826 6.64 -6.12 11.93
C HIS A 826 7.17 -5.78 10.54
N THR A 827 7.72 -4.59 10.30
CA THR A 827 8.14 -4.13 8.97
C THR A 827 9.65 -3.97 8.90
N ASN A 828 10.26 -4.22 7.74
CA ASN A 828 11.70 -4.02 7.57
C ASN A 828 12.06 -2.53 7.73
N ASP A 829 13.21 -2.23 8.33
CA ASP A 829 13.67 -0.86 8.65
C ASP A 829 15.21 -0.76 8.48
N VAL A 830 15.79 0.39 8.81
CA VAL A 830 17.23 0.64 8.74
C VAL A 830 17.96 0.03 9.93
N MET A 831 19.10 -0.61 9.65
CA MET A 831 20.02 -1.13 10.66
C MET A 831 21.03 -0.09 11.12
N TYR A 832 21.46 -0.19 12.38
CA TYR A 832 22.56 0.58 12.94
C TYR A 832 23.43 -0.29 13.87
N LEU A 833 24.68 0.14 14.08
CA LEU A 833 25.61 -0.51 15.00
C LEU A 833 25.72 0.29 16.31
N ALA A 834 25.77 -0.44 17.43
CA ALA A 834 26.12 0.10 18.74
C ALA A 834 27.10 -0.86 19.42
N GLY A 835 28.40 -0.52 19.38
CA GLY A 835 29.46 -1.41 19.87
C GLY A 835 29.50 -2.74 19.10
N GLU A 836 29.40 -3.86 19.82
CA GLU A 836 29.37 -5.21 19.24
C GLU A 836 27.95 -5.67 18.84
N GLN A 837 26.95 -4.79 18.91
CA GLN A 837 25.56 -5.13 18.63
C GLN A 837 25.09 -4.55 17.29
N LEU A 838 24.38 -5.37 16.52
CA LEU A 838 23.59 -4.97 15.36
C LEU A 838 22.12 -4.84 15.77
N HIS A 839 21.52 -3.70 15.46
CA HIS A 839 20.13 -3.40 15.80
C HIS A 839 19.28 -3.33 14.52
N LEU A 840 18.13 -4.01 14.53
CA LEU A 840 17.06 -3.86 13.55
C LEU A 840 15.72 -3.85 14.27
N MET A 841 14.96 -2.75 14.18
CA MET A 841 13.78 -2.55 15.03
C MET A 841 14.16 -2.80 16.52
N LYS A 842 13.29 -3.48 17.27
CA LYS A 842 13.56 -3.92 18.64
C LYS A 842 14.40 -5.20 18.73
N THR A 843 14.86 -5.76 17.61
CA THR A 843 15.73 -6.95 17.62
C THR A 843 17.18 -6.53 17.72
N VAL A 844 17.86 -7.06 18.74
CA VAL A 844 19.29 -6.88 18.98
C VAL A 844 20.00 -8.19 18.67
N MET A 845 21.09 -8.12 17.89
CA MET A 845 21.90 -9.26 17.51
C MET A 845 23.37 -9.03 17.84
N ASP A 846 24.09 -10.08 18.17
CA ASP A 846 25.56 -10.04 18.14
C ASP A 846 26.02 -9.85 16.69
N ARG A 847 26.86 -8.84 16.44
CA ARG A 847 27.27 -8.50 15.06
C ARG A 847 28.14 -9.59 14.41
N LYS A 848 28.85 -10.41 15.19
CA LYS A 848 29.77 -11.43 14.68
C LYS A 848 29.06 -12.72 14.35
N THR A 849 28.07 -13.11 15.15
CA THR A 849 27.37 -14.41 14.99
C THR A 849 25.99 -14.28 14.36
N GLY A 850 25.36 -13.10 14.45
CA GLY A 850 23.96 -12.90 14.06
C GLY A 850 22.95 -13.53 15.03
N GLU A 851 23.42 -14.05 16.18
CA GLU A 851 22.56 -14.59 17.22
C GLU A 851 21.75 -13.45 17.87
N VAL A 852 20.44 -13.68 18.00
CA VAL A 852 19.55 -12.73 18.66
C VAL A 852 19.85 -12.74 20.16
N ILE A 853 20.08 -11.56 20.73
CA ILE A 853 20.29 -11.36 22.17
C ILE A 853 18.92 -11.23 22.84
N PRO A 854 18.48 -12.20 23.67
CA PRO A 854 17.16 -12.16 24.31
C PRO A 854 17.02 -11.01 25.32
N ASP A 855 15.79 -10.57 25.57
CA ASP A 855 15.37 -9.69 26.67
C ASP A 855 16.03 -8.30 26.78
N ALA A 856 16.83 -7.89 25.80
CA ALA A 856 17.49 -6.58 25.77
C ALA A 856 16.49 -5.39 25.90
N TRP A 857 15.24 -5.59 25.47
CA TRP A 857 14.17 -4.60 25.52
C TRP A 857 13.19 -4.80 26.69
N GLU A 858 12.98 -6.04 27.12
CA GLU A 858 11.97 -6.40 28.14
C GLU A 858 12.34 -5.86 29.53
N ASP A 859 13.62 -5.92 29.91
CA ASP A 859 14.12 -5.36 31.17
C ASP A 859 13.96 -3.83 31.23
N TYR A 860 14.14 -3.14 30.09
CA TYR A 860 13.94 -1.69 30.02
C TYR A 860 12.46 -1.29 30.03
N GLU A 861 11.60 -2.00 29.29
CA GLU A 861 10.15 -1.76 29.31
C GLU A 861 9.53 -2.04 30.69
N ALA A 862 10.00 -3.09 31.39
CA ALA A 862 9.60 -3.38 32.77
C ALA A 862 9.96 -2.21 33.71
N ARG A 863 11.22 -1.75 33.69
CA ARG A 863 11.67 -0.58 34.46
C ARG A 863 10.91 0.70 34.10
N LEU A 864 10.59 0.93 32.83
CA LEU A 864 9.77 2.07 32.39
C LEU A 864 8.33 1.99 32.90
N LYS A 865 7.73 0.80 32.91
CA LYS A 865 6.37 0.59 33.42
C LYS A 865 6.30 0.88 34.92
N GLU A 866 7.26 0.39 35.68
CA GLU A 866 7.42 0.69 37.11
C GLU A 866 7.63 2.19 37.35
N TRP A 867 8.49 2.81 36.56
CA TRP A 867 8.72 4.25 36.62
C TRP A 867 7.48 5.07 36.31
N ASN A 868 6.68 4.69 35.30
CA ASN A 868 5.43 5.40 34.97
C ASN A 868 4.42 5.36 36.12
N VAL A 869 4.28 4.21 36.79
CA VAL A 869 3.44 4.07 37.99
C VAL A 869 3.98 4.97 39.11
N ALA A 870 5.29 4.94 39.36
CA ALA A 870 5.93 5.75 40.40
C ALA A 870 5.83 7.27 40.10
N ARG A 871 5.95 7.67 38.83
CA ARG A 871 5.78 9.05 38.35
C ARG A 871 4.35 9.51 38.55
N GLN A 872 3.37 8.70 38.17
CA GLN A 872 1.96 9.05 38.33
C GLN A 872 1.59 9.22 39.80
N LYS A 873 2.06 8.32 40.66
CA LYS A 873 1.92 8.43 42.12
C LYS A 873 2.61 9.68 42.67
N ALA A 874 3.82 10.02 42.21
CA ALA A 874 4.51 11.24 42.62
C ALA A 874 3.73 12.51 42.23
N VAL A 875 3.12 12.53 41.03
CA VAL A 875 2.26 13.63 40.58
C VAL A 875 1.01 13.74 41.46
N GLU A 876 0.35 12.62 41.76
CA GLU A 876 -0.82 12.58 42.66
C GLU A 876 -0.47 13.03 44.09
N GLU A 877 0.74 12.73 44.56
CA GLU A 877 1.26 13.14 45.87
C GLU A 877 1.94 14.53 45.88
N ASN A 878 1.92 15.25 44.75
CA ASN A 878 2.57 16.55 44.56
C ASN A 878 4.08 16.55 44.92
N LYS A 879 4.77 15.44 44.62
CA LYS A 879 6.20 15.20 44.83
C LYS A 879 6.99 15.26 43.52
N PRO A 880 8.31 15.49 43.57
CA PRO A 880 9.16 15.39 42.39
C PRO A 880 9.08 13.98 41.78
N ALA A 881 8.99 13.91 40.45
CA ALA A 881 9.01 12.63 39.76
C ALA A 881 10.34 11.91 40.00
N PRO A 882 10.35 10.58 40.18
CA PRO A 882 11.58 9.82 40.25
C PRO A 882 12.37 9.96 38.94
N PRO A 883 13.71 9.83 38.98
CA PRO A 883 14.53 9.87 37.77
C PRO A 883 14.16 8.73 36.82
N ARG A 884 14.03 9.05 35.53
CA ARG A 884 13.68 8.06 34.50
C ARG A 884 14.80 7.02 34.38
N PRO A 885 14.48 5.70 34.33
CA PRO A 885 15.50 4.68 34.13
C PRO A 885 16.22 4.94 32.80
N LYS A 886 17.56 4.87 32.85
CA LYS A 886 18.40 5.00 31.65
C LYS A 886 18.19 3.77 30.77
N ALA A 887 17.98 4.02 29.48
CA ALA A 887 18.03 2.98 28.47
C ALA A 887 19.48 2.42 28.43
N PRO A 888 19.68 1.13 28.10
CA PRO A 888 20.99 0.60 27.76
C PRO A 888 21.72 1.48 26.74
N GLU A 889 23.05 1.46 26.76
CA GLU A 889 23.89 2.24 25.84
C GLU A 889 23.54 1.89 24.38
N GLY A 890 23.29 2.90 23.54
CA GLY A 890 22.78 2.73 22.15
C GLY A 890 21.24 2.57 22.01
N LEU A 891 20.52 2.25 23.10
CA LEU A 891 19.08 1.96 23.08
C LEU A 891 18.21 3.24 23.13
N ALA A 892 18.76 4.36 23.62
CA ALA A 892 18.11 5.67 23.64
C ALA A 892 17.78 6.21 22.22
N MET A 893 18.51 5.76 21.19
CA MET A 893 18.33 6.22 19.81
C MET A 893 17.09 5.63 19.13
N HIS A 894 16.75 4.36 19.42
CA HIS A 894 15.55 3.72 18.88
C HIS A 894 14.27 4.25 19.55
N ASN A 895 14.31 4.63 20.84
CA ASN A 895 13.14 5.20 21.51
C ASN A 895 12.90 6.69 21.17
N GLN A 896 13.85 7.36 20.51
CA GLN A 896 13.79 8.80 20.21
C GLN A 896 13.99 9.22 18.73
N GLY A 897 14.52 8.40 17.81
CA GLY A 897 14.54 8.81 16.39
C GLY A 897 15.57 8.21 15.43
N ILE A 898 15.69 6.89 15.31
CA ILE A 898 16.18 6.29 14.06
C ILE A 898 15.01 5.58 13.40
N GLU A 899 14.19 6.33 12.66
CA GLU A 899 13.27 5.72 11.70
C GLU A 899 13.90 5.80 10.31
N GLY A 900 14.07 4.65 9.68
CA GLY A 900 14.71 4.55 8.39
C GLY A 900 13.81 4.95 7.23
N LEU A 901 14.45 5.35 6.12
CA LEU A 901 13.84 5.57 4.80
C LEU A 901 13.15 4.31 4.22
N ALA A 902 13.48 3.12 4.74
CA ALA A 902 13.31 1.83 4.08
C ALA A 902 12.00 1.10 4.39
N SER A 903 11.20 1.60 5.31
CA SER A 903 10.09 0.82 5.84
C SER A 903 8.79 1.04 5.06
N PRO A 904 7.94 0.01 4.87
CA PRO A 904 6.50 0.16 4.68
C PRO A 904 5.80 1.07 5.72
N ASN A 905 6.52 1.55 6.75
CA ASN A 905 6.21 2.73 7.56
C ASN A 905 6.22 4.07 6.78
N TRP A 906 6.13 4.06 5.45
CA TRP A 906 5.53 5.13 4.65
C TRP A 906 4.18 5.60 5.24
N THR A 907 3.49 4.74 6.01
CA THR A 907 2.37 5.11 6.87
C THR A 907 2.71 6.15 7.92
N LYS A 908 3.89 6.11 8.58
CA LYS A 908 4.33 7.14 9.53
C LYS A 908 4.88 8.37 8.81
N LEU A 909 5.63 8.23 7.72
CA LEU A 909 6.08 9.38 6.92
C LEU A 909 4.88 10.11 6.29
N GLY A 910 3.89 9.34 5.87
CA GLY A 910 2.61 9.77 5.31
C GLY A 910 1.64 10.34 6.36
N ASP A 911 1.42 9.65 7.49
CA ASP A 911 0.70 10.18 8.66
C ASP A 911 1.45 11.40 9.24
N ARG A 912 2.77 11.53 9.09
CA ARG A 912 3.54 12.75 9.38
C ARG A 912 3.33 13.85 8.34
N ARG A 913 3.38 13.53 7.04
CA ARG A 913 3.04 14.42 5.90
C ARG A 913 1.58 14.88 5.92
N ARG A 914 0.77 14.30 6.81
CA ARG A 914 -0.68 14.50 6.85
C ARG A 914 -1.22 14.92 8.22
N ARG A 915 -0.55 14.60 9.33
CA ARG A 915 -0.63 15.38 10.58
C ARG A 915 -0.04 16.79 10.39
N SER A 916 0.71 17.02 9.31
CA SER A 916 1.34 18.30 8.95
C SER A 916 0.54 19.17 8.00
N THR A 917 -0.70 18.82 7.65
CA THR A 917 -1.63 19.87 7.24
C THR A 917 -1.97 20.76 8.43
N THR A 918 -1.96 20.23 9.66
CA THR A 918 -1.87 21.02 10.90
C THR A 918 -0.41 21.23 11.29
N PHE A 919 0.10 22.45 11.13
CA PHE A 919 1.50 22.88 11.15
C PHE A 919 2.37 22.58 12.40
N GLU A 920 1.98 21.69 13.34
CA GLU A 920 2.60 21.68 14.68
C GLU A 920 3.21 20.35 15.18
N GLU A 921 3.00 19.19 14.55
CA GLU A 921 3.43 17.92 15.18
C GLU A 921 4.11 16.90 14.24
N LEU A 922 5.31 17.24 13.76
CA LEU A 922 6.28 16.24 13.32
C LEU A 922 6.95 15.64 14.57
N SER A 923 6.55 14.45 15.01
CA SER A 923 7.29 13.70 16.04
C SER A 923 7.67 12.31 15.54
N GLY A 924 8.61 12.29 14.60
CA GLY A 924 9.82 11.45 14.71
C GLY A 924 10.97 12.43 14.56
N GLN A 925 11.89 12.49 15.53
CA GLN A 925 12.90 13.52 15.53
C GLN A 925 13.91 13.20 14.42
N VAL A 926 13.99 14.03 13.36
CA VAL A 926 15.21 14.08 12.56
C VAL A 926 16.30 14.61 13.49
N MET A 927 17.34 13.80 13.74
CA MET A 927 18.39 14.11 14.72
C MET A 927 19.78 13.95 14.15
N ALA A 928 20.71 14.77 14.65
CA ALA A 928 22.14 14.63 14.47
C ALA A 928 22.86 14.68 15.81
N TRP A 929 23.93 13.91 15.98
CA TRP A 929 24.70 13.89 17.22
C TRP A 929 26.18 13.55 17.00
N ASP A 930 27.00 14.02 17.92
CA ASP A 930 28.39 13.59 18.13
C ASP A 930 28.65 13.42 19.64
N ASP A 931 29.90 13.22 20.04
CA ASP A 931 30.27 13.00 21.45
C ASP A 931 30.02 14.22 22.37
N THR A 932 29.64 15.36 21.80
CA THR A 932 29.55 16.65 22.49
C THR A 932 28.21 17.36 22.31
N HIS A 933 27.51 17.15 21.19
CA HIS A 933 26.29 17.87 20.83
C HIS A 933 25.20 16.93 20.31
N ILE A 934 23.95 17.36 20.48
CA ILE A 934 22.76 16.81 19.84
C ILE A 934 21.98 17.94 19.17
N ALA A 935 21.47 17.68 17.98
CA ALA A 935 20.62 18.58 17.22
C ALA A 935 19.37 17.84 16.76
N ASN A 936 18.21 18.48 16.86
CA ASN A 936 16.96 17.95 16.33
C ASN A 936 16.03 19.09 15.93
N GLN A 937 14.93 18.76 15.25
CA GLN A 937 13.94 19.75 14.78
C GLN A 937 13.32 20.64 15.87
N ASN A 938 13.29 20.19 17.13
CA ASN A 938 12.64 20.88 18.26
C ASN A 938 13.61 21.62 19.19
N GLN A 939 14.86 21.18 19.28
CA GLN A 939 15.87 21.70 20.23
C GLN A 939 17.02 22.44 19.56
N MET A 940 17.03 22.52 18.23
CA MET A 940 18.08 23.11 17.40
C MET A 940 19.51 22.62 17.71
N VAL A 941 20.18 23.03 18.78
CA VAL A 941 21.49 22.47 19.17
C VAL A 941 21.63 22.50 20.70
N SER A 942 21.95 21.36 21.32
CA SER A 942 22.22 21.24 22.76
C SER A 942 23.53 20.50 23.00
N ARG A 943 24.23 20.80 24.08
CA ARG A 943 25.36 19.98 24.57
C ARG A 943 24.83 18.73 25.28
N LEU A 944 25.53 17.61 25.13
CA LEU A 944 25.16 16.37 25.81
C LEU A 944 25.26 16.56 27.34
N GLY A 945 24.17 16.25 28.05
CA GLY A 945 24.12 16.28 29.52
C GLY A 945 23.63 17.59 30.17
N GLU A 946 23.32 18.63 29.40
CA GLU A 946 22.78 19.90 29.91
C GLU A 946 21.24 19.97 29.75
N GLU A 947 20.48 20.28 30.82
CA GLU A 947 19.03 20.56 30.73
C GLU A 947 18.79 22.01 30.27
N LYS A 948 18.59 22.16 28.95
CA LYS A 948 18.30 23.39 28.13
C LYS A 948 19.51 24.28 27.83
N PRO A 949 19.71 24.64 26.53
CA PRO A 949 18.97 25.77 25.96
C PRO A 949 18.41 25.51 24.55
N VAL A 950 17.15 25.90 24.32
CA VAL A 950 16.59 26.03 22.96
C VAL A 950 17.19 27.30 22.36
N LEU A 951 18.12 27.17 21.41
CA LEU A 951 18.81 28.33 20.85
C LEU A 951 18.08 28.99 19.66
N ALA A 952 17.24 28.23 18.94
CA ALA A 952 16.23 28.75 18.01
C ALA A 952 15.18 27.68 17.68
N LYS A 953 14.13 28.03 16.93
CA LYS A 953 13.03 27.14 16.49
C LYS A 953 12.83 27.25 14.98
N ALA A 954 12.18 26.24 14.38
CA ALA A 954 11.67 26.37 13.02
C ALA A 954 10.76 27.60 12.90
N GLY A 955 10.90 28.35 11.81
CA GLY A 955 10.04 29.48 11.48
C GLY A 955 8.62 29.02 11.13
N PRO A 956 7.62 29.93 11.19
CA PRO A 956 6.27 29.63 10.73
C PRO A 956 6.27 29.10 9.28
N GLY A 957 5.56 28.00 9.02
CA GLY A 957 5.49 27.37 7.69
C GLY A 957 6.74 26.58 7.27
N GLU A 958 7.79 26.53 8.09
CA GLU A 958 8.96 25.67 7.84
C GLU A 958 8.71 24.24 8.31
N GLN A 959 9.01 23.28 7.45
CA GLN A 959 9.08 21.86 7.79
C GLN A 959 10.52 21.37 7.60
N VAL A 960 11.23 21.13 8.70
CA VAL A 960 12.57 20.50 8.68
C VAL A 960 12.42 19.02 8.34
N THR A 961 13.04 18.58 7.25
CA THR A 961 13.04 17.18 6.78
C THR A 961 14.43 16.55 6.78
N ALA A 962 15.49 17.35 7.03
CA ALA A 962 16.88 16.90 7.10
C ALA A 962 17.67 17.74 8.12
N VAL A 963 18.57 17.09 8.85
CA VAL A 963 19.53 17.72 9.76
C VAL A 963 20.89 17.06 9.57
N ALA A 964 21.95 17.85 9.43
CA ALA A 964 23.32 17.37 9.31
C ALA A 964 24.26 18.22 10.18
N MET A 965 25.18 17.60 10.90
CA MET A 965 26.13 18.25 11.80
C MET A 965 27.56 18.16 11.24
N GLY A 966 28.26 19.30 11.09
CA GLY A 966 29.66 19.32 10.67
C GLY A 966 30.62 19.50 11.84
N LYS A 967 31.72 20.25 11.66
CA LYS A 967 32.74 20.60 12.67
C LYS A 967 32.50 21.91 13.44
N ASN A 968 31.87 22.90 12.82
CA ASN A 968 31.57 24.22 13.40
C ASN A 968 30.06 24.53 13.46
N ALA A 969 29.24 23.98 12.56
CA ALA A 969 27.80 24.30 12.49
C ALA A 969 26.90 23.06 12.34
N VAL A 970 25.60 23.28 12.48
CA VAL A 970 24.51 22.36 12.14
C VAL A 970 23.73 22.93 10.97
N VAL A 971 23.43 22.09 9.98
CA VAL A 971 22.67 22.43 8.78
C VAL A 971 21.28 21.82 8.90
N PHE A 972 20.27 22.66 8.79
CA PHE A 972 18.86 22.29 8.72
C PHE A 972 18.39 22.45 7.29
N GLY A 973 17.60 21.49 6.81
CA GLY A 973 17.04 21.53 5.47
C GLY A 973 15.59 21.05 5.47
N GLY A 974 14.79 21.60 4.57
CA GLY A 974 13.35 21.36 4.60
C GLY A 974 12.55 22.03 3.50
N GLY A 975 11.24 22.06 3.70
CA GLY A 975 10.27 22.76 2.86
C GLY A 975 9.64 23.97 3.56
N LEU A 976 9.25 24.96 2.77
CA LEU A 976 8.41 26.10 3.15
C LEU A 976 7.04 25.88 2.52
N PHE A 977 6.00 25.86 3.35
CA PHE A 977 4.62 25.60 2.94
C PHE A 977 3.71 26.78 3.34
N PRO A 978 3.84 27.93 2.67
CA PRO A 978 2.94 29.08 2.87
C PRO A 978 1.50 28.76 2.48
N GLU A 979 0.56 29.52 3.04
CA GLU A 979 -0.89 29.39 2.80
C GLU A 979 -1.30 29.62 1.34
N ASP A 980 -0.50 30.36 0.57
CA ASP A 980 -0.73 30.59 -0.86
C ASP A 980 -0.45 29.35 -1.74
N GLY A 981 -0.05 28.23 -1.13
CA GLY A 981 0.26 26.96 -1.78
C GLY A 981 1.61 26.92 -2.49
N THR A 982 2.43 27.99 -2.40
CA THR A 982 3.75 28.04 -3.05
C THR A 982 4.80 27.28 -2.25
N THR A 983 5.04 26.01 -2.61
CA THR A 983 6.06 25.22 -1.91
C THR A 983 7.48 25.60 -2.35
N LYS A 984 8.37 25.88 -1.39
CA LYS A 984 9.81 26.13 -1.62
C LYS A 984 10.67 25.23 -0.72
N GLY A 985 11.96 25.10 -1.01
CA GLY A 985 12.93 24.48 -0.11
C GLY A 985 13.76 25.51 0.64
N PHE A 986 14.40 25.08 1.72
CA PHE A 986 15.40 25.89 2.41
C PHE A 986 16.57 25.06 2.93
N VAL A 987 17.72 25.70 3.03
CA VAL A 987 18.89 25.26 3.80
C VAL A 987 19.24 26.39 4.76
N ARG A 988 19.41 26.08 6.04
CA ARG A 988 19.78 27.01 7.10
C ARG A 988 20.97 26.45 7.90
N ILE A 989 21.97 27.28 8.14
CA ILE A 989 23.20 26.95 8.84
C ILE A 989 23.20 27.68 10.19
N VAL A 990 23.44 26.93 11.25
CA VAL A 990 23.40 27.40 12.64
C VAL A 990 24.71 27.06 13.31
N ASP A 991 25.39 28.08 13.83
CA ASP A 991 26.63 27.89 14.57
C ASP A 991 26.38 27.02 15.81
N ARG A 992 27.18 25.97 16.01
CA ARG A 992 26.93 25.00 17.10
C ARG A 992 27.12 25.60 18.49
N SER A 993 27.98 26.62 18.60
CA SER A 993 28.46 27.14 19.87
C SER A 993 27.57 28.25 20.42
N THR A 994 27.02 29.06 19.52
CA THR A 994 26.17 30.20 19.82
C THR A 994 24.70 29.95 19.53
N GLY A 995 24.40 28.96 18.67
CA GLY A 995 23.07 28.66 18.17
C GLY A 995 22.48 29.74 17.26
N LYS A 996 23.29 30.71 16.83
CA LYS A 996 22.88 31.76 15.89
C LYS A 996 22.86 31.22 14.46
N GLU A 997 21.88 31.66 13.68
CA GLU A 997 21.91 31.47 12.23
C GLU A 997 23.10 32.24 11.64
N ILE A 998 23.92 31.54 10.85
CA ILE A 998 25.12 32.10 10.20
C ILE A 998 25.06 32.04 8.67
N GLY A 999 23.98 31.48 8.11
CA GLY A 999 23.71 31.46 6.68
C GLY A 999 22.41 30.73 6.36
N SER A 1000 21.74 31.13 5.29
CA SER A 1000 20.57 30.43 4.77
C SER A 1000 20.40 30.67 3.27
N ARG A 1001 19.66 29.76 2.62
CA ARG A 1001 19.32 29.84 1.20
C ARG A 1001 18.00 29.13 0.91
N GLN A 1002 17.17 29.75 0.08
CA GLN A 1002 15.92 29.14 -0.41
C GLN A 1002 16.10 28.50 -1.79
N PHE A 1003 15.26 27.52 -2.08
CA PHE A 1003 15.25 26.75 -3.32
C PHE A 1003 13.82 26.61 -3.90
N PRO A 1004 13.68 26.33 -5.20
CA PRO A 1004 12.36 26.20 -5.83
C PRO A 1004 11.53 25.00 -5.37
N ALA A 1005 12.16 23.95 -4.82
CA ALA A 1005 11.49 22.72 -4.39
C ALA A 1005 11.94 22.35 -2.97
N PRO A 1006 11.13 21.62 -2.17
CA PRO A 1006 11.55 21.06 -0.89
C PRO A 1006 12.74 20.11 -1.01
N LEU A 1007 13.47 19.95 0.10
CA LEU A 1007 14.49 18.91 0.18
C LEU A 1007 13.85 17.53 0.30
N THR A 1008 14.47 16.57 -0.37
CA THR A 1008 14.25 15.14 -0.12
C THR A 1008 14.45 14.85 1.37
N PHE A 1009 13.65 13.94 1.93
CA PHE A 1009 13.78 13.54 3.34
C PHE A 1009 15.19 13.02 3.65
N GLN A 1010 15.82 13.53 4.72
CA GLN A 1010 17.23 13.30 5.07
C GLN A 1010 18.22 13.69 3.95
N GLY A 1011 17.81 14.53 3.00
CA GLY A 1011 18.53 14.88 1.78
C GLY A 1011 19.70 15.84 1.96
N LEU A 1012 20.48 15.72 3.04
CA LEU A 1012 21.69 16.51 3.32
C LEU A 1012 22.92 15.62 3.52
N ALA A 1013 24.07 16.09 3.05
CA ALA A 1013 25.38 15.55 3.38
C ALA A 1013 26.40 16.68 3.56
N ILE A 1014 27.35 16.50 4.49
CA ILE A 1014 28.44 17.45 4.74
C ILE A 1014 29.77 16.73 4.56
N ALA A 1015 30.56 17.17 3.58
CA ALA A 1015 31.90 16.65 3.32
C ALA A 1015 32.77 17.73 2.67
N ASP A 1016 34.08 17.67 2.94
CA ASP A 1016 35.10 18.49 2.26
C ASP A 1016 34.83 20.01 2.29
N GLY A 1017 34.26 20.52 3.39
CA GLY A 1017 33.95 21.95 3.51
C GLY A 1017 32.71 22.40 2.74
N LYS A 1018 31.91 21.47 2.19
CA LYS A 1018 30.72 21.74 1.38
C LYS A 1018 29.48 21.08 1.97
N ILE A 1019 28.31 21.60 1.57
CA ILE A 1019 27.00 21.01 1.85
C ILE A 1019 26.43 20.50 0.53
N TYR A 1020 26.01 19.24 0.50
CA TYR A 1020 25.31 18.64 -0.63
C TYR A 1020 23.85 18.41 -0.26
N ALA A 1021 22.94 18.77 -1.16
CA ALA A 1021 21.50 18.62 -0.91
C ALA A 1021 20.75 18.08 -2.14
N THR A 1022 19.83 17.14 -1.91
CA THR A 1022 18.89 16.63 -2.93
C THR A 1022 17.49 17.16 -2.70
N PHE A 1023 16.77 17.44 -3.77
CA PHE A 1023 15.44 18.03 -3.74
C PHE A 1023 14.36 17.14 -4.36
N GLU A 1024 13.10 17.35 -3.94
CA GLU A 1024 11.95 16.56 -4.38
C GLU A 1024 11.66 16.68 -5.89
N ASP A 1025 12.21 17.69 -6.57
CA ASP A 1025 12.12 17.85 -8.03
C ASP A 1025 13.27 17.18 -8.80
N GLY A 1026 14.19 16.50 -8.10
CA GLY A 1026 15.28 15.72 -8.68
C GLY A 1026 16.60 16.47 -8.87
N GLU A 1027 16.72 17.67 -8.31
CA GLU A 1027 17.97 18.45 -8.29
C GLU A 1027 18.92 17.95 -7.19
N LEU A 1028 20.22 17.94 -7.50
CA LEU A 1028 21.32 17.78 -6.55
C LEU A 1028 22.19 19.03 -6.62
N VAL A 1029 22.48 19.63 -5.47
CA VAL A 1029 23.25 20.88 -5.39
C VAL A 1029 24.46 20.74 -4.48
N CYS A 1030 25.48 21.56 -4.73
CA CYS A 1030 26.59 21.81 -3.82
C CYS A 1030 26.61 23.27 -3.37
N LEU A 1031 26.77 23.46 -2.07
CA LEU A 1031 26.87 24.76 -1.44
C LEU A 1031 28.23 24.92 -0.77
N GLY A 1032 28.83 26.08 -0.98
CA GLY A 1032 30.12 26.48 -0.43
C GLY A 1032 30.08 27.86 0.21
N SER A 1033 31.25 28.32 0.64
CA SER A 1033 31.49 29.71 1.03
C SER A 1033 31.95 30.53 -0.18
N GLU A 1034 31.49 31.78 -0.29
CA GLU A 1034 32.10 32.78 -1.20
C GLU A 1034 33.54 33.12 -0.79
#